data_AF-A0A954HTM6-F1
#
_entry.id   AF-A0A954HTM6-F1
#
_cell.length_a   1.000
_cell.length_b   1.000
_cell.length_c   1.000
_cell.angle_alpha   90.00
_cell.angle_beta   90.00
_cell.angle_gamma   90.00
#
_symmetry.space_group_name_H-M   'P 1'
#
loop_
_entity.id
_entity.type
_entity.pdbx_description
1 polymer ?
#
loop_
_entity_poly.entity_id
_entity_poly.type
_entity_poly.pdbx_seq_one_letter_code
_entity_poly.pdbx_strand_id
1 'polypeptide(L)'
;VTEVLYSALGPDGVNLLMDADDDGEVTRQDIGLTLETGAGGIISGVLFNLPLGRRGQLLSESIAFDIGLPGLGLEVDGDVKLEADFSFDLGIGLSLADGVYIDTSSDHELSISITATTPGLSAKGTLGFLQLDVADDAADPTHVGASFTVDLRDLNDDNRLTLSEMYRGSASQLLGATLEAGVGVNLDLMASFSGNANFPRIRTDFVFDWGYSQSFGASATGTHSSPSTSPTVRFDNVELSLGEFINQFLGPIVDKVQTITKPVQPILDALNSKVPMVSQIMGGVTWLDLAAMFGGAEVKPFAEALGIIDQIIDVVDQLKGTGNDLWINLGSFTILGEDATNPEMAGHVSSSGHTPSVASLAEQLESKGAKALNDKVLTGEAQKIIQFPLLDHPTNAFQLLLGHDVDLVVFDLPELEMGFNLAYRMRFPPFPVLYAEVGGGASAKISFDFGYDTAGLRKFVRTLDPLDIAEGFYISDRANANGTGPDIPEATFTGRIYVQGGLDAGIFEAGVRGQLTATVDFNLHDYPDEFSNQTDGKIRFDEMLRSVVLTPPPIHLFDIGGSIDAGLSAFLKIDLGLFTIKKSFKIASVHLLDFKVPRPAENRPLLATKSGTTLTLNMTPGADHYVVLPGTDPNDSNRVVVRGFRADGSVIDTRGFSNITRIVALGSDGDDIIEIDGKLNQAVELHGGAGNDRLVAGSGIAVLYGDAGNDILIGGRSADTLDGGDDNDTITGNAGNDIIRGGAGVDVIHGNEGNDTIDGGDGNDQIFGDVGNDTITAGGGDDQVWGDVGNDVIRGGDGNDTIYGEEGNDTIFGDAGNDVIVGANGRDYIDGGADEDDIDGGLMSDFIIGGSGNDRIDGGAAVDTIYGNAVGTIQLMPGLFNDTGSGNNVIIGGSGTDLISTGTGNDTVYSGSWVGNGATYVPREDLVQYIHAAGGDNEIHGDLGDDIIVTGPGLDTIFGYQGDDVILSGAGNDVIDAGDGDDLVVSEFGHDTVSGGKGRDIIWGGLLPQPLSGIDPTSTTFAGKLPQIVAAFNGSLQARVAAWVHDGVKPPDWDSAEASNATGFAVPEIMPRGMNGLSLEGTPLDGNDTIDAGDDDDHVFGGSDQDILRGGSGNDFIDGGAGNDFIRGGSGDDALRGGGDRL
;
A
#
# COMPACT_ATOMS: atom_id res chain seq x y z
N VAL A 1 -32.08 12.25 67.94
CA VAL A 1 -31.58 11.17 67.06
C VAL A 1 -31.89 11.50 65.62
N THR A 2 -33.16 11.69 65.24
CA THR A 2 -33.57 12.14 63.89
C THR A 2 -32.81 13.36 63.37
N GLU A 3 -32.60 14.40 64.19
CA GLU A 3 -31.83 15.58 63.76
C GLU A 3 -30.34 15.28 63.50
N VAL A 4 -29.75 14.37 64.27
CA VAL A 4 -28.36 13.92 64.06
C VAL A 4 -28.28 13.07 62.79
N LEU A 5 -29.22 12.14 62.60
CA LEU A 5 -29.29 11.27 61.42
C LEU A 5 -29.53 12.09 60.14
N TYR A 6 -30.44 13.07 60.15
CA TYR A 6 -30.64 13.97 59.00
C TYR A 6 -29.40 14.82 58.72
N SER A 7 -28.73 15.36 59.75
CA SER A 7 -27.50 16.13 59.54
C SER A 7 -26.35 15.29 58.98
N ALA A 8 -26.35 13.98 59.25
CA ALA A 8 -25.33 13.05 58.77
C ALA A 8 -25.67 12.50 57.37
N LEU A 9 -26.93 12.12 57.12
CA LEU A 9 -27.36 11.37 55.95
C LEU A 9 -28.09 12.22 54.90
N GLY A 10 -28.67 13.35 55.30
CA GLY A 10 -29.37 14.28 54.42
C GLY A 10 -28.45 15.09 53.49
N PRO A 11 -28.99 16.06 52.74
CA PRO A 11 -28.27 16.78 51.69
C PRO A 11 -27.00 17.51 52.16
N ASP A 12 -27.01 18.02 53.40
CA ASP A 12 -25.86 18.72 54.02
C ASP A 12 -24.79 17.76 54.59
N GLY A 13 -25.07 16.45 54.61
CA GLY A 13 -24.19 15.40 55.10
C GLY A 13 -23.59 14.57 53.96
N VAL A 14 -23.76 13.24 54.00
CA VAL A 14 -23.33 12.34 52.90
C VAL A 14 -24.32 12.27 51.73
N ASN A 15 -25.46 12.96 51.80
CA ASN A 15 -26.49 13.04 50.75
C ASN A 15 -26.92 11.67 50.22
N LEU A 16 -27.31 10.80 51.17
CA LEU A 16 -27.82 9.46 50.92
C LEU A 16 -29.27 9.29 51.39
N LEU A 17 -29.85 10.22 52.13
CA LEU A 17 -31.25 10.12 52.56
C LEU A 17 -32.17 10.35 51.35
N MET A 18 -33.14 9.47 51.15
CA MET A 18 -34.16 9.62 50.12
C MET A 18 -35.33 10.45 50.62
N ASP A 19 -36.00 11.10 49.68
CA ASP A 19 -37.33 11.66 49.87
C ASP A 19 -38.31 10.48 49.98
N ALA A 20 -38.87 10.28 51.17
CA ALA A 20 -39.67 9.12 51.53
C ALA A 20 -41.17 9.37 51.36
N ASP A 21 -41.60 10.64 51.35
CA ASP A 21 -42.98 11.03 51.10
C ASP A 21 -43.24 11.56 49.67
N ASP A 22 -42.20 11.59 48.83
CA ASP A 22 -42.20 11.90 47.39
C ASP A 22 -42.69 13.33 47.12
N ASP A 23 -42.39 14.26 48.05
CA ASP A 23 -42.79 15.66 47.98
C ASP A 23 -41.81 16.55 47.18
N GLY A 24 -40.69 15.97 46.75
CA GLY A 24 -39.62 16.55 45.95
C GLY A 24 -38.43 17.08 46.76
N GLU A 25 -38.46 17.02 48.10
CA GLU A 25 -37.42 17.58 48.97
C GLU A 25 -37.00 16.58 50.06
N VAL A 26 -35.69 16.35 50.21
CA VAL A 26 -35.18 15.50 51.31
C VAL A 26 -35.17 16.30 52.61
N THR A 27 -36.09 16.01 53.52
CA THR A 27 -36.26 16.66 54.82
C THR A 27 -36.04 15.72 56.01
N ARG A 28 -36.23 16.25 57.23
CA ARG A 28 -36.14 15.44 58.45
C ARG A 28 -37.33 14.49 58.63
N GLN A 29 -38.43 14.75 57.92
CA GLN A 29 -39.67 13.95 58.05
C GLN A 29 -39.53 12.61 57.32
N ASP A 30 -38.60 12.53 56.36
CA ASP A 30 -38.25 11.32 55.60
C ASP A 30 -37.57 10.24 56.43
N ILE A 31 -37.03 10.61 57.60
CA ILE A 31 -36.58 9.63 58.60
C ILE A 31 -37.78 9.16 59.41
N GLY A 32 -38.29 7.97 59.08
CA GLY A 32 -39.39 7.34 59.80
C GLY A 32 -39.02 7.08 61.26
N LEU A 33 -39.89 7.48 62.20
CA LEU A 33 -39.75 7.17 63.62
C LEU A 33 -41.04 6.59 64.17
N THR A 34 -40.99 5.33 64.57
CA THR A 34 -42.13 4.61 65.14
C THR A 34 -41.85 4.25 66.59
N LEU A 35 -42.77 4.59 67.50
CA LEU A 35 -42.69 4.21 68.91
C LEU A 35 -43.55 2.96 69.15
N GLU A 36 -42.97 1.93 69.73
CA GLU A 36 -43.69 0.73 70.12
C GLU A 36 -44.23 0.89 71.54
N THR A 37 -45.51 0.61 71.75
CA THR A 37 -46.15 0.73 73.07
C THR A 37 -46.64 -0.61 73.58
N GLY A 38 -46.19 -1.00 74.77
CA GLY A 38 -46.60 -2.23 75.45
C GLY A 38 -47.93 -2.09 76.21
N ALA A 39 -48.40 -3.21 76.78
CA ALA A 39 -49.62 -3.24 77.59
C ALA A 39 -49.53 -2.26 78.78
N GLY A 40 -50.39 -1.24 78.79
CA GLY A 40 -50.40 -0.17 79.80
C GLY A 40 -49.86 1.19 79.34
N GLY A 41 -49.49 1.35 78.06
CA GLY A 41 -49.07 2.63 77.48
C GLY A 41 -47.62 3.01 77.77
N ILE A 42 -46.81 2.07 78.25
CA ILE A 42 -45.37 2.24 78.44
C ILE A 42 -44.70 1.99 77.09
N ILE A 43 -43.84 2.92 76.64
CA ILE A 43 -43.03 2.74 75.44
C ILE A 43 -42.13 1.53 75.66
N SER A 44 -42.33 0.49 74.86
CA SER A 44 -41.59 -0.78 74.90
C SER A 44 -40.46 -0.83 73.88
N GLY A 45 -40.44 0.08 72.90
CA GLY A 45 -39.38 0.16 71.90
C GLY A 45 -39.46 1.38 70.98
N VAL A 46 -38.45 1.55 70.14
CA VAL A 46 -38.33 2.63 69.14
C VAL A 46 -37.75 2.03 67.86
N LEU A 47 -38.33 2.36 66.70
CA LEU A 47 -37.86 1.98 65.37
C LEU A 47 -37.54 3.24 64.57
N PHE A 48 -36.35 3.29 63.99
CA PHE A 48 -35.95 4.31 63.02
C PHE A 48 -35.89 3.67 61.64
N ASN A 49 -36.72 4.12 60.69
CA ASN A 49 -36.58 3.72 59.30
C ASN A 49 -35.75 4.74 58.52
N LEU A 50 -34.73 4.26 57.80
CA LEU A 50 -33.79 5.08 57.05
C LEU A 50 -33.83 4.65 55.58
N PRO A 51 -34.69 5.27 54.76
CA PRO A 51 -34.66 5.08 53.32
C PRO A 51 -33.44 5.82 52.77
N LEU A 52 -32.41 5.07 52.39
CA LEU A 52 -31.17 5.58 51.83
C LEU A 52 -31.08 5.25 50.34
N GLY A 53 -30.33 6.02 49.57
CA GLY A 53 -30.12 5.78 48.15
C GLY A 53 -30.27 7.02 47.30
N ARG A 54 -30.24 6.80 45.98
CA ARG A 54 -30.50 7.81 44.96
C ARG A 54 -31.43 7.20 43.93
N ARG A 55 -32.63 7.78 43.79
CA ARG A 55 -33.49 7.62 42.62
C ARG A 55 -33.10 8.71 41.63
N GLY A 56 -32.42 8.35 40.55
CA GLY A 56 -31.93 9.27 39.52
C GLY A 56 -30.43 9.16 39.21
N GLN A 57 -30.12 9.12 37.91
CA GLN A 57 -28.83 9.02 37.20
C GLN A 57 -27.56 9.11 38.07
N LEU A 58 -26.95 7.95 38.34
CA LEU A 58 -25.54 7.86 38.77
C LEU A 58 -24.56 8.19 37.65
N LEU A 59 -24.91 7.86 36.41
CA LEU A 59 -24.16 8.11 35.17
C LEU A 59 -25.19 8.33 34.05
N SER A 60 -24.92 9.28 33.16
CA SER A 60 -25.72 9.55 31.96
C SER A 60 -24.78 9.88 30.80
N GLU A 61 -24.13 8.85 30.28
CA GLU A 61 -23.23 9.00 29.14
C GLU A 61 -23.81 8.25 27.94
N SER A 62 -23.67 8.86 26.76
CA SER A 62 -23.90 8.19 25.49
C SER A 62 -22.65 7.38 25.17
N ILE A 63 -22.81 6.08 24.92
CA ILE A 63 -21.73 5.20 24.51
C ILE A 63 -22.06 4.66 23.12
N ALA A 64 -21.08 4.70 22.21
CA ALA A 64 -21.17 4.02 20.93
C ALA A 64 -21.22 2.51 21.20
N PHE A 65 -22.31 1.86 20.78
CA PHE A 65 -22.57 0.46 21.01
C PHE A 65 -23.04 -0.18 19.71
N ASP A 66 -22.46 -1.33 19.37
CA ASP A 66 -22.96 -2.17 18.29
C ASP A 66 -24.12 -3.02 18.83
N ILE A 67 -25.32 -2.77 18.32
CA ILE A 67 -26.55 -3.48 18.69
C ILE A 67 -26.65 -4.82 17.93
N GLY A 68 -25.61 -5.17 17.16
CA GLY A 68 -25.56 -6.31 16.26
C GLY A 68 -25.77 -7.69 16.90
N LEU A 69 -26.33 -8.59 16.08
CA LEU A 69 -26.41 -10.02 16.34
C LEU A 69 -25.47 -10.74 15.36
N PRO A 70 -24.22 -11.06 15.75
CA PRO A 70 -23.23 -11.61 14.84
C PRO A 70 -23.66 -12.93 14.17
N GLY A 71 -24.47 -13.75 14.86
CA GLY A 71 -25.03 -14.99 14.32
C GLY A 71 -26.03 -14.79 13.18
N LEU A 72 -26.58 -13.59 13.01
CA LEU A 72 -27.44 -13.20 11.90
C LEU A 72 -26.70 -12.32 10.87
N GLY A 73 -25.43 -11.98 11.12
CA GLY A 73 -24.67 -11.02 10.32
C GLY A 73 -25.26 -9.60 10.37
N LEU A 74 -25.95 -9.26 11.46
CA LEU A 74 -26.50 -7.93 11.72
C LEU A 74 -25.45 -7.08 12.45
N GLU A 75 -25.02 -5.99 11.84
CA GLU A 75 -24.12 -4.98 12.45
C GLU A 75 -24.80 -3.61 12.41
N VAL A 76 -24.97 -2.95 13.57
CA VAL A 76 -25.67 -1.65 13.67
C VAL A 76 -25.01 -0.79 14.74
N ASP A 77 -24.35 0.29 14.31
CA ASP A 77 -23.73 1.26 15.22
C ASP A 77 -24.74 2.34 15.68
N GLY A 78 -24.91 2.50 16.99
CA GLY A 78 -25.78 3.52 17.58
C GLY A 78 -25.35 4.01 18.96
N ASP A 79 -25.81 5.21 19.34
CA ASP A 79 -25.62 5.75 20.70
C ASP A 79 -26.65 5.17 21.67
N VAL A 80 -26.19 4.61 22.79
CA VAL A 80 -27.05 4.10 23.88
C VAL A 80 -26.97 5.01 25.10
N LYS A 81 -28.10 5.32 25.72
CA LYS A 81 -28.19 6.06 26.99
C LYS A 81 -28.25 5.07 28.16
N LEU A 82 -27.26 5.11 29.04
CA LEU A 82 -27.20 4.31 30.26
C LEU A 82 -27.69 5.08 31.49
N GLU A 83 -28.47 4.44 32.35
CA GLU A 83 -28.94 4.95 33.63
C GLU A 83 -28.75 3.88 34.71
N ALA A 84 -28.36 4.27 35.92
CA ALA A 84 -28.23 3.37 37.06
C ALA A 84 -28.79 4.03 38.32
N ASP A 85 -29.49 3.23 39.13
CA ASP A 85 -30.17 3.61 40.37
C ASP A 85 -29.81 2.64 41.50
N PHE A 86 -29.83 3.11 42.75
CA PHE A 86 -29.87 2.21 43.91
C PHE A 86 -30.68 2.79 45.07
N SER A 87 -31.36 1.92 45.79
CA SER A 87 -32.04 2.22 47.04
C SER A 87 -31.66 1.20 48.10
N PHE A 88 -31.49 1.66 49.33
CA PHE A 88 -31.17 0.88 50.51
C PHE A 88 -32.10 1.29 51.67
N ASP A 89 -33.08 0.47 51.98
CA ASP A 89 -34.05 0.72 53.05
C ASP A 89 -33.58 0.01 54.34
N LEU A 90 -33.15 0.78 55.34
CA LEU A 90 -32.61 0.21 56.58
C LEU A 90 -33.39 0.70 57.80
N GLY A 91 -34.20 -0.18 58.37
CA GLY A 91 -34.81 0.05 59.68
C GLY A 91 -33.97 -0.49 60.83
N ILE A 92 -33.70 0.34 61.84
CA ILE A 92 -33.01 -0.08 63.08
C ILE A 92 -33.93 0.17 64.27
N GLY A 93 -34.26 -0.92 64.97
CA GLY A 93 -35.11 -0.92 66.15
C GLY A 93 -34.36 -1.20 67.45
N LEU A 94 -34.92 -0.68 68.55
CA LEU A 94 -34.53 -1.01 69.91
C LEU A 94 -35.78 -1.35 70.72
N SER A 95 -35.90 -2.59 71.17
CA SER A 95 -36.99 -3.12 72.00
C SER A 95 -36.47 -3.52 73.38
N LEU A 96 -37.28 -3.33 74.43
CA LEU A 96 -36.97 -3.82 75.77
C LEU A 96 -36.93 -5.35 75.85
N ALA A 97 -37.64 -6.04 74.94
CA ALA A 97 -37.67 -7.50 74.90
C ALA A 97 -36.47 -8.08 74.13
N ASP A 98 -36.15 -7.47 72.98
CA ASP A 98 -35.28 -8.07 71.97
C ASP A 98 -33.90 -7.39 71.89
N GLY A 99 -33.75 -6.23 72.53
CA GLY A 99 -32.57 -5.39 72.37
C GLY A 99 -32.58 -4.67 71.02
N VAL A 100 -31.40 -4.53 70.41
CA VAL A 100 -31.24 -3.92 69.08
C VAL A 100 -31.58 -4.95 68.01
N TYR A 101 -32.43 -4.57 67.05
CA TYR A 101 -32.84 -5.39 65.92
C TYR A 101 -32.82 -4.59 64.62
N ILE A 102 -32.73 -5.28 63.48
CA ILE A 102 -32.93 -4.70 62.14
C ILE A 102 -34.36 -5.04 61.71
N ASP A 103 -35.10 -4.04 61.22
CA ASP A 103 -36.42 -4.24 60.65
C ASP A 103 -36.28 -4.87 59.26
N THR A 104 -36.92 -6.01 59.07
CA THR A 104 -36.93 -6.78 57.81
C THR A 104 -38.32 -6.80 57.19
N SER A 105 -39.12 -5.76 57.42
CA SER A 105 -40.48 -5.65 56.87
C SER A 105 -40.52 -5.08 55.45
N SER A 106 -39.39 -4.59 54.93
CA SER A 106 -39.26 -4.15 53.54
C SER A 106 -39.25 -5.37 52.62
N ASP A 107 -39.74 -5.21 51.38
CA ASP A 107 -39.67 -6.31 50.40
C ASP A 107 -38.22 -6.57 49.96
N HIS A 108 -37.38 -5.51 49.94
CA HIS A 108 -35.95 -5.58 49.63
C HIS A 108 -35.20 -4.44 50.33
N GLU A 109 -34.25 -4.77 51.20
CA GLU A 109 -33.40 -3.77 51.87
C GLU A 109 -32.36 -3.15 50.95
N LEU A 110 -31.94 -3.80 49.86
CA LEU A 110 -31.13 -3.19 48.81
C LEU A 110 -31.77 -3.46 47.45
N SER A 111 -31.80 -2.46 46.57
CA SER A 111 -32.11 -2.61 45.17
C SER A 111 -31.11 -1.78 44.37
N ILE A 112 -30.50 -2.37 43.35
CA ILE A 112 -29.64 -1.71 42.37
C ILE A 112 -30.25 -2.02 41.01
N SER A 113 -30.48 -1.02 40.16
CA SER A 113 -30.93 -1.24 38.78
C SER A 113 -30.07 -0.47 37.79
N ILE A 114 -29.84 -1.06 36.63
CA ILE A 114 -29.15 -0.46 35.49
C ILE A 114 -30.05 -0.63 34.28
N THR A 115 -30.33 0.44 33.54
CA THR A 115 -31.13 0.43 32.33
C THR A 115 -30.39 1.14 31.20
N ALA A 116 -30.39 0.56 30.01
CA ALA A 116 -29.87 1.13 28.78
C ALA A 116 -31.04 1.29 27.79
N THR A 117 -31.16 2.45 27.14
CA THR A 117 -32.21 2.74 26.14
C THR A 117 -31.61 3.45 24.93
N THR A 118 -32.26 3.37 23.77
CA THR A 118 -31.80 3.99 22.51
C THR A 118 -32.81 5.02 21.96
N PRO A 119 -33.12 6.10 22.71
CA PRO A 119 -34.20 7.01 22.34
C PRO A 119 -33.90 7.74 21.02
N GLY A 120 -34.66 7.41 19.96
CA GLY A 120 -34.57 8.07 18.65
C GLY A 120 -33.47 7.54 17.73
N LEU A 121 -33.05 6.29 17.91
CA LEU A 121 -32.04 5.64 17.05
C LEU A 121 -32.46 5.71 15.57
N SER A 122 -31.55 6.21 14.75
CA SER A 122 -31.57 6.06 13.29
C SER A 122 -30.15 5.74 12.86
N ALA A 123 -29.94 4.51 12.40
CA ALA A 123 -28.63 3.97 12.10
C ALA A 123 -28.63 3.29 10.73
N LYS A 124 -27.44 3.05 10.21
CA LYS A 124 -27.24 2.18 9.05
C LYS A 124 -26.50 0.94 9.48
N GLY A 125 -26.88 -0.19 8.92
CA GLY A 125 -26.27 -1.47 9.24
C GLY A 125 -26.12 -2.36 8.03
N THR A 126 -25.66 -3.57 8.29
CA THR A 126 -25.65 -4.65 7.29
C THR A 126 -26.36 -5.88 7.83
N LEU A 127 -26.96 -6.68 6.94
CA LEU A 127 -27.52 -8.00 7.24
C LEU A 127 -27.13 -8.95 6.11
N GLY A 128 -26.12 -9.78 6.36
CA GLY A 128 -25.52 -10.61 5.32
C GLY A 128 -24.88 -9.74 4.22
N PHE A 129 -25.47 -9.71 3.02
CA PHE A 129 -25.02 -8.81 1.93
C PHE A 129 -25.96 -7.61 1.71
N LEU A 130 -27.00 -7.46 2.52
CA LEU A 130 -27.96 -6.37 2.43
C LEU A 130 -27.51 -5.18 3.28
N GLN A 131 -27.71 -3.97 2.78
CA GLN A 131 -27.55 -2.74 3.54
C GLN A 131 -28.88 -2.38 4.20
N LEU A 132 -28.87 -2.08 5.49
CA LEU A 132 -30.04 -1.75 6.28
C LEU A 132 -30.08 -0.27 6.64
N ASP A 133 -31.24 0.35 6.50
CA ASP A 133 -31.61 1.52 7.29
C ASP A 133 -32.43 1.03 8.49
N VAL A 134 -32.01 1.43 9.69
CA VAL A 134 -32.54 0.93 10.98
C VAL A 134 -33.09 2.12 11.77
N ALA A 135 -34.30 1.98 12.31
CA ALA A 135 -34.87 2.93 13.25
C ALA A 135 -35.48 2.21 14.46
N ASP A 136 -35.47 2.84 15.63
CA ASP A 136 -36.15 2.31 16.82
C ASP A 136 -37.68 2.49 16.69
N ASP A 137 -38.45 1.47 17.10
CA ASP A 137 -39.91 1.56 17.09
C ASP A 137 -40.36 2.59 18.14
N ALA A 138 -40.94 3.70 17.66
CA ALA A 138 -41.43 4.76 18.53
C ALA A 138 -42.60 4.33 19.44
N ALA A 139 -43.29 3.23 19.14
CA ALA A 139 -44.39 2.68 19.93
C ALA A 139 -43.93 1.70 21.02
N ASP A 140 -42.80 1.02 20.84
CA ASP A 140 -42.23 0.05 21.80
C ASP A 140 -40.69 0.07 21.75
N PRO A 141 -40.01 1.06 22.36
CA PRO A 141 -38.59 1.30 22.14
C PRO A 141 -37.68 0.22 22.75
N THR A 142 -36.52 0.06 22.13
CA THR A 142 -35.47 -0.86 22.57
C THR A 142 -34.95 -0.52 23.98
N HIS A 143 -34.91 -1.53 24.85
CA HIS A 143 -34.48 -1.42 26.24
C HIS A 143 -33.64 -2.63 26.70
N VAL A 144 -32.61 -2.36 27.48
CA VAL A 144 -31.78 -3.36 28.18
C VAL A 144 -31.81 -3.01 29.66
N GLY A 145 -32.05 -3.97 30.54
CA GLY A 145 -32.12 -3.69 31.97
C GLY A 145 -31.57 -4.83 32.82
N ALA A 146 -30.98 -4.50 33.96
CA ALA A 146 -30.64 -5.45 35.00
C ALA A 146 -30.98 -4.87 36.38
N SER A 147 -31.51 -5.70 37.27
CA SER A 147 -31.78 -5.36 38.67
C SER A 147 -31.15 -6.39 39.60
N PHE A 148 -30.52 -5.92 40.67
CA PHE A 148 -29.99 -6.73 41.74
C PHE A 148 -30.61 -6.28 43.07
N THR A 149 -31.43 -7.13 43.67
CA THR A 149 -32.06 -6.87 44.95
C THR A 149 -31.49 -7.77 46.04
N VAL A 150 -31.43 -7.27 47.27
CA VAL A 150 -31.06 -8.03 48.47
C VAL A 150 -32.14 -7.84 49.51
N ASP A 151 -32.56 -8.94 50.09
CA ASP A 151 -33.62 -9.10 51.08
C ASP A 151 -33.01 -9.74 52.34
N LEU A 152 -33.13 -9.07 53.48
CA LEU A 152 -32.74 -9.55 54.79
C LEU A 152 -33.88 -10.36 55.39
N ARG A 153 -33.59 -11.62 55.74
CA ARG A 153 -34.61 -12.52 56.25
C ARG A 153 -34.48 -12.77 57.73
N ASP A 154 -35.61 -12.65 58.40
CA ASP A 154 -35.79 -13.07 59.78
C ASP A 154 -36.10 -14.58 59.83
N LEU A 155 -35.41 -15.32 60.71
CA LEU A 155 -35.53 -16.77 60.82
C LEU A 155 -36.79 -17.24 61.54
N ASN A 156 -37.46 -16.34 62.27
CA ASN A 156 -38.63 -16.65 63.07
C ASN A 156 -39.93 -15.98 62.54
N ASP A 157 -39.82 -15.21 61.45
CA ASP A 157 -40.88 -14.43 60.78
C ASP A 157 -41.63 -13.44 61.69
N ASP A 158 -40.95 -12.80 62.65
CA ASP A 158 -41.48 -11.69 63.46
C ASP A 158 -41.13 -10.29 62.90
N ASN A 159 -40.49 -10.25 61.73
CA ASN A 159 -39.99 -9.09 60.99
C ASN A 159 -38.87 -8.32 61.73
N ARG A 160 -38.19 -8.98 62.68
CA ARG A 160 -37.09 -8.38 63.45
C ARG A 160 -35.90 -9.29 63.45
N LEU A 161 -34.88 -8.91 62.70
CA LEU A 161 -33.60 -9.59 62.76
C LEU A 161 -32.79 -9.13 63.97
N THR A 162 -32.84 -9.88 65.07
CA THR A 162 -32.08 -9.57 66.30
C THR A 162 -30.63 -10.04 66.21
N LEU A 163 -29.75 -9.48 67.04
CA LEU A 163 -28.35 -9.95 67.17
C LEU A 163 -28.24 -11.44 67.52
N SER A 164 -29.25 -12.01 68.19
CA SER A 164 -29.28 -13.43 68.54
C SER A 164 -29.62 -14.31 67.33
N GLU A 165 -30.52 -13.86 66.44
CA GLU A 165 -30.74 -14.52 65.14
C GLU A 165 -29.52 -14.39 64.25
N MET A 166 -28.92 -13.20 64.14
CA MET A 166 -27.73 -12.98 63.31
C MET A 166 -26.55 -13.89 63.69
N TYR A 167 -26.38 -14.16 64.99
CA TYR A 167 -25.32 -15.06 65.48
C TYR A 167 -25.64 -16.55 65.28
N ARG A 168 -26.93 -16.92 65.18
CA ARG A 168 -27.39 -18.32 65.01
C ARG A 168 -27.58 -18.71 63.55
N GLY A 169 -27.98 -17.77 62.71
CA GLY A 169 -28.16 -17.96 61.27
C GLY A 169 -26.84 -17.95 60.53
N SER A 170 -26.73 -18.76 59.48
CA SER A 170 -25.68 -18.58 58.48
C SER A 170 -26.04 -17.42 57.54
N ALA A 171 -25.05 -16.81 56.89
CA ALA A 171 -25.28 -15.74 55.91
C ALA A 171 -26.30 -16.14 54.83
N SER A 172 -26.24 -17.39 54.34
CA SER A 172 -27.19 -17.91 53.37
C SER A 172 -28.63 -18.05 53.89
N GLN A 173 -28.84 -18.06 55.20
CA GLN A 173 -30.17 -18.13 55.82
C GLN A 173 -30.77 -16.74 56.11
N LEU A 174 -29.91 -15.74 56.22
CA LEU A 174 -30.28 -14.37 56.61
C LEU A 174 -30.32 -13.41 55.42
N LEU A 175 -29.75 -13.80 54.27
CA LEU A 175 -29.69 -12.99 53.05
C LEU A 175 -30.30 -13.77 51.89
N GLY A 176 -31.33 -13.19 51.28
CA GLY A 176 -31.79 -13.49 49.94
C GLY A 176 -31.27 -12.42 48.98
N ALA A 177 -30.87 -12.80 47.77
CA ALA A 177 -30.60 -11.82 46.72
C ALA A 177 -31.17 -12.30 45.40
N THR A 178 -31.65 -11.40 44.55
CA THR A 178 -32.16 -11.73 43.22
C THR A 178 -31.48 -10.86 42.19
N LEU A 179 -30.95 -11.48 41.13
CA LEU A 179 -30.47 -10.82 39.93
C LEU A 179 -31.48 -11.07 38.81
N GLU A 180 -32.05 -10.02 38.26
CA GLU A 180 -32.86 -10.07 37.03
C GLU A 180 -32.15 -9.27 35.94
N ALA A 181 -32.18 -9.75 34.71
CA ALA A 181 -31.71 -9.01 33.55
C ALA A 181 -32.60 -9.31 32.35
N GLY A 182 -32.74 -8.35 31.45
CA GLY A 182 -33.57 -8.50 30.26
C GLY A 182 -33.12 -7.58 29.14
N VAL A 183 -33.41 -8.02 27.92
CA VAL A 183 -33.16 -7.29 26.68
C VAL A 183 -34.42 -7.40 25.83
N GLY A 184 -34.98 -6.26 25.43
CA GLY A 184 -36.03 -6.15 24.43
C GLY A 184 -35.56 -5.18 23.35
N VAL A 185 -35.35 -5.66 22.12
CA VAL A 185 -34.95 -4.86 20.97
C VAL A 185 -36.08 -4.86 19.96
N ASN A 186 -36.52 -3.68 19.53
CA ASN A 186 -37.62 -3.48 18.60
C ASN A 186 -37.21 -2.44 17.55
N LEU A 187 -36.99 -2.88 16.30
CA LEU A 187 -36.41 -2.06 15.25
C LEU A 187 -37.22 -2.13 13.95
N ASP A 188 -37.48 -0.99 13.33
CA ASP A 188 -37.94 -0.92 11.95
C ASP A 188 -36.74 -1.09 11.01
N LEU A 189 -36.73 -2.16 10.22
CA LEU A 189 -35.67 -2.46 9.25
C LEU A 189 -36.13 -2.19 7.82
N MET A 190 -35.31 -1.47 7.05
CA MET A 190 -35.43 -1.33 5.60
C MET A 190 -34.15 -1.83 4.93
N ALA A 191 -34.23 -2.99 4.28
CA ALA A 191 -33.12 -3.59 3.55
C ALA A 191 -33.09 -3.15 2.08
N SER A 192 -31.89 -2.87 1.59
CA SER A 192 -31.59 -2.55 0.19
C SER A 192 -30.28 -3.19 -0.26
N PHE A 193 -30.10 -3.38 -1.56
CA PHE A 193 -28.87 -3.93 -2.12
C PHE A 193 -27.87 -2.79 -2.36
N SER A 194 -26.84 -2.67 -1.52
CA SER A 194 -25.81 -1.62 -1.60
C SER A 194 -26.37 -0.18 -1.63
N GLY A 195 -27.53 0.06 -1.01
CA GLY A 195 -28.14 1.40 -0.96
C GLY A 195 -28.64 1.91 -2.31
N ASN A 196 -28.65 1.06 -3.33
CA ASN A 196 -28.99 1.44 -4.69
C ASN A 196 -30.50 1.30 -4.92
N ALA A 197 -31.14 2.42 -5.22
CA ALA A 197 -32.58 2.53 -5.44
C ALA A 197 -33.10 1.81 -6.70
N ASN A 198 -32.25 1.14 -7.47
CA ASN A 198 -32.63 0.33 -8.63
C ASN A 198 -32.85 -1.16 -8.31
N PHE A 199 -32.56 -1.57 -7.07
CA PHE A 199 -32.77 -2.95 -6.62
C PHE A 199 -33.97 -3.03 -5.66
N PRO A 200 -34.59 -4.22 -5.53
CA PRO A 200 -35.74 -4.43 -4.66
C PRO A 200 -35.43 -4.07 -3.21
N ARG A 201 -36.43 -3.56 -2.51
CA ARG A 201 -36.34 -3.27 -1.08
C ARG A 201 -37.26 -4.18 -0.28
N ILE A 202 -36.82 -4.53 0.92
CA ILE A 202 -37.57 -5.33 1.88
C ILE A 202 -37.70 -4.52 3.15
N ARG A 203 -38.89 -4.45 3.74
CA ARG A 203 -39.08 -3.84 5.07
C ARG A 203 -39.69 -4.81 6.05
N THR A 204 -39.35 -4.71 7.33
CA THR A 204 -39.85 -5.59 8.40
C THR A 204 -39.63 -4.97 9.77
N ASP A 205 -40.45 -5.36 10.73
CA ASP A 205 -40.33 -4.99 12.13
C ASP A 205 -39.55 -6.12 12.85
N PHE A 206 -38.34 -5.83 13.32
CA PHE A 206 -37.47 -6.77 14.00
C PHE A 206 -37.67 -6.71 15.51
N VAL A 207 -37.90 -7.87 16.14
CA VAL A 207 -38.10 -7.99 17.59
C VAL A 207 -37.15 -9.05 18.15
N PHE A 208 -36.38 -8.70 19.17
CA PHE A 208 -35.58 -9.64 19.96
C PHE A 208 -35.87 -9.49 21.45
N ASP A 209 -36.33 -10.58 22.06
CA ASP A 209 -36.67 -10.64 23.48
C ASP A 209 -35.83 -11.70 24.19
N TRP A 210 -35.17 -11.32 25.28
CA TRP A 210 -34.43 -12.22 26.17
C TRP A 210 -34.55 -11.80 27.64
N GLY A 211 -34.66 -12.79 28.55
CA GLY A 211 -34.77 -12.55 29.99
C GLY A 211 -34.00 -13.58 30.82
N TYR A 212 -33.41 -13.10 31.90
CA TYR A 212 -32.63 -13.85 32.88
C TYR A 212 -33.09 -13.50 34.30
N SER A 213 -33.24 -14.50 35.16
CA SER A 213 -33.53 -14.29 36.58
C SER A 213 -32.91 -15.40 37.43
N GLN A 214 -32.15 -15.01 38.46
CA GLN A 214 -31.50 -15.91 39.40
C GLN A 214 -31.59 -15.38 40.83
N SER A 215 -32.07 -16.22 41.75
CA SER A 215 -32.07 -15.92 43.18
C SER A 215 -31.03 -16.74 43.96
N PHE A 216 -30.42 -16.12 44.97
CA PHE A 216 -29.41 -16.65 45.89
C PHE A 216 -29.96 -16.62 47.33
N GLY A 217 -29.65 -17.62 48.18
CA GLY A 217 -30.03 -17.64 49.61
C GLY A 217 -31.24 -18.51 50.00
N ALA A 218 -31.64 -18.49 51.28
CA ALA A 218 -32.62 -19.42 51.88
C ALA A 218 -34.08 -19.00 51.66
N SER A 219 -34.51 -19.04 50.41
CA SER A 219 -35.76 -19.71 50.01
C SER A 219 -35.72 -20.04 48.53
N ALA A 220 -34.89 -21.01 48.17
CA ALA A 220 -35.13 -21.84 46.99
C ALA A 220 -36.15 -22.94 47.33
N THR A 221 -37.33 -22.58 47.85
CA THR A 221 -38.42 -23.55 48.14
C THR A 221 -39.48 -23.63 47.04
N GLY A 222 -39.35 -22.82 45.98
CA GLY A 222 -39.91 -23.13 44.67
C GLY A 222 -38.83 -23.78 43.81
N THR A 223 -39.21 -24.74 42.95
CA THR A 223 -38.36 -25.33 41.91
C THR A 223 -37.37 -24.32 41.36
N HIS A 224 -36.07 -24.68 41.27
CA HIS A 224 -35.11 -23.97 40.42
C HIS A 224 -35.70 -23.91 39.01
N SER A 225 -36.45 -22.87 38.68
CA SER A 225 -36.81 -22.57 37.30
C SER A 225 -35.51 -22.25 36.59
N SER A 226 -35.27 -22.88 35.45
CA SER A 226 -34.10 -22.57 34.62
C SER A 226 -33.93 -21.05 34.52
N PRO A 227 -32.72 -20.53 34.75
CA PRO A 227 -32.49 -19.10 34.99
C PRO A 227 -32.68 -18.21 33.74
N SER A 228 -33.07 -18.77 32.59
CA SER A 228 -33.19 -18.07 31.31
C SER A 228 -34.48 -18.46 30.61
N THR A 229 -35.22 -17.48 30.11
CA THR A 229 -36.13 -17.73 28.97
C THR A 229 -35.27 -17.93 27.72
N SER A 230 -35.69 -18.80 26.80
CA SER A 230 -35.00 -18.89 25.51
C SER A 230 -35.17 -17.56 24.76
N PRO A 231 -34.10 -17.00 24.19
CA PRO A 231 -34.21 -15.81 23.36
C PRO A 231 -35.20 -16.08 22.22
N THR A 232 -36.01 -15.08 21.89
CA THR A 232 -36.95 -15.14 20.77
C THR A 232 -36.60 -14.03 19.79
N VAL A 233 -36.32 -14.39 18.54
CA VAL A 233 -36.11 -13.44 17.44
C VAL A 233 -37.30 -13.51 16.49
N ARG A 234 -37.89 -12.38 16.15
CA ARG A 234 -39.03 -12.27 15.24
C ARG A 234 -38.80 -11.20 14.19
N PHE A 235 -39.28 -11.48 12.99
CA PHE A 235 -39.40 -10.53 11.89
C PHE A 235 -40.88 -10.43 11.55
N ASP A 236 -41.52 -9.35 11.98
CA ASP A 236 -42.92 -9.09 11.76
C ASP A 236 -43.12 -8.22 10.50
N ASN A 237 -44.27 -8.40 9.83
CA ASN A 237 -44.69 -7.60 8.67
C ASN A 237 -43.66 -7.49 7.53
N VAL A 238 -43.02 -8.60 7.15
CA VAL A 238 -42.05 -8.60 6.05
C VAL A 238 -42.75 -8.21 4.76
N GLU A 239 -42.37 -7.09 4.16
CA GLU A 239 -42.95 -6.55 2.94
C GLU A 239 -41.91 -6.34 1.84
N LEU A 240 -42.24 -6.79 0.62
CA LEU A 240 -41.39 -6.68 -0.57
C LEU A 240 -41.92 -5.59 -1.52
N SER A 241 -41.03 -4.71 -2.01
CA SER A 241 -41.33 -3.71 -3.04
C SER A 241 -41.39 -4.35 -4.44
N LEU A 242 -42.55 -4.95 -4.77
CA LEU A 242 -42.77 -5.65 -6.05
C LEU A 242 -42.80 -4.68 -7.24
N GLY A 243 -43.25 -3.43 -7.05
CA GLY A 243 -43.32 -2.43 -8.10
C GLY A 243 -41.94 -1.99 -8.61
N GLU A 244 -41.03 -1.66 -7.70
CA GLU A 244 -39.63 -1.35 -8.01
C GLU A 244 -38.91 -2.54 -8.64
N PHE A 245 -39.12 -3.75 -8.12
CA PHE A 245 -38.53 -4.97 -8.69
C PHE A 245 -38.94 -5.19 -10.15
N ILE A 246 -40.23 -5.07 -10.48
CA ILE A 246 -40.70 -5.29 -11.85
C ILE A 246 -40.17 -4.20 -12.80
N ASN A 247 -40.17 -2.93 -12.39
CA ASN A 247 -39.85 -1.83 -13.30
C ASN A 247 -38.36 -1.52 -13.43
N GLN A 248 -37.62 -1.51 -12.32
CA GLN A 248 -36.23 -1.06 -12.29
C GLN A 248 -35.24 -2.21 -12.49
N PHE A 249 -35.62 -3.41 -12.05
CA PHE A 249 -34.76 -4.58 -12.13
C PHE A 249 -35.16 -5.54 -13.27
N LEU A 250 -36.41 -6.00 -13.30
CA LEU A 250 -36.85 -6.93 -14.35
C LEU A 250 -37.05 -6.25 -15.70
N GLY A 251 -37.56 -5.01 -15.75
CA GLY A 251 -37.77 -4.27 -16.99
C GLY A 251 -36.57 -4.30 -17.96
N PRO A 252 -35.36 -3.91 -17.51
CA PRO A 252 -34.15 -3.98 -18.32
C PRO A 252 -33.71 -5.39 -18.74
N ILE A 253 -33.86 -6.40 -17.86
CA ILE A 253 -33.54 -7.80 -18.16
C ILE A 253 -34.50 -8.32 -19.24
N VAL A 254 -35.78 -8.03 -19.07
CA VAL A 254 -36.85 -8.37 -20.00
C VAL A 254 -36.64 -7.69 -21.37
N ASP A 255 -36.14 -6.45 -21.43
CA ASP A 255 -35.72 -5.78 -22.68
C ASP A 255 -34.57 -6.54 -23.38
N LYS A 256 -33.60 -7.07 -22.63
CA LYS A 256 -32.51 -7.90 -23.19
C LYS A 256 -33.02 -9.27 -23.64
N VAL A 257 -33.92 -9.92 -22.89
CA VAL A 257 -34.58 -11.17 -23.29
C VAL A 257 -35.41 -10.97 -24.57
N GLN A 258 -36.10 -9.83 -24.73
CA GLN A 258 -36.74 -9.44 -26.00
C GLN A 258 -35.73 -9.31 -27.16
N THR A 259 -34.49 -8.95 -26.86
CA THR A 259 -33.38 -8.83 -27.81
C THR A 259 -32.79 -10.19 -28.21
N ILE A 260 -32.92 -11.23 -27.36
CA ILE A 260 -32.51 -12.63 -27.60
C ILE A 260 -33.63 -13.48 -28.21
N THR A 261 -34.89 -13.22 -27.84
CA THR A 261 -36.08 -13.90 -28.40
C THR A 261 -36.47 -13.39 -29.79
N LYS A 262 -36.18 -12.12 -30.14
CA LYS A 262 -36.26 -11.62 -31.53
C LYS A 262 -35.41 -12.42 -32.53
N PRO A 263 -34.16 -12.83 -32.21
CA PRO A 263 -33.34 -13.77 -32.97
C PRO A 263 -33.89 -15.18 -33.18
N VAL A 264 -35.12 -15.50 -32.76
CA VAL A 264 -35.83 -16.73 -33.17
C VAL A 264 -36.60 -16.48 -34.49
N GLN A 265 -36.77 -15.23 -34.92
CA GLN A 265 -37.25 -14.85 -36.26
C GLN A 265 -36.47 -15.50 -37.43
N PRO A 266 -35.14 -15.72 -37.38
CA PRO A 266 -34.38 -16.53 -38.32
C PRO A 266 -34.87 -17.97 -38.47
N ILE A 267 -35.52 -18.57 -37.46
CA ILE A 267 -36.17 -19.89 -37.62
C ILE A 267 -37.41 -19.73 -38.50
N LEU A 268 -38.25 -18.71 -38.26
CA LEU A 268 -39.35 -18.32 -39.14
C LEU A 268 -38.88 -17.92 -40.56
N ASP A 269 -37.73 -17.24 -40.68
CA ASP A 269 -37.12 -16.84 -41.95
C ASP A 269 -36.42 -18.01 -42.66
N ALA A 270 -35.83 -18.95 -41.91
CA ALA A 270 -35.28 -20.20 -42.44
C ALA A 270 -36.40 -21.13 -42.93
N LEU A 271 -37.54 -21.18 -42.24
CA LEU A 271 -38.73 -21.92 -42.66
C LEU A 271 -39.38 -21.32 -43.92
N ASN A 272 -39.30 -19.99 -44.07
CA ASN A 272 -39.67 -19.25 -45.28
C ASN A 272 -38.52 -19.15 -46.31
N SER A 273 -37.33 -19.69 -46.02
CA SER A 273 -36.20 -19.69 -46.93
C SER A 273 -36.35 -20.81 -47.96
N LYS A 274 -35.86 -20.55 -49.18
CA LYS A 274 -35.93 -21.50 -50.29
C LYS A 274 -34.95 -22.64 -50.03
N VAL A 275 -35.44 -23.89 -50.12
CA VAL A 275 -34.59 -25.07 -49.91
C VAL A 275 -33.55 -25.17 -51.03
N PRO A 276 -32.23 -25.07 -50.78
CA PRO A 276 -31.22 -24.83 -51.82
C PRO A 276 -31.18 -25.88 -52.94
N MET A 277 -31.46 -27.15 -52.62
CA MET A 277 -31.49 -28.24 -53.61
C MET A 277 -32.85 -28.45 -54.28
N VAL A 278 -33.95 -28.26 -53.55
CA VAL A 278 -35.32 -28.50 -54.07
C VAL A 278 -35.82 -27.29 -54.87
N SER A 279 -35.41 -26.09 -54.49
CA SER A 279 -35.73 -24.84 -55.20
C SER A 279 -35.14 -24.79 -56.62
N GLN A 280 -34.04 -25.50 -56.89
CA GLN A 280 -33.44 -25.67 -58.22
C GLN A 280 -34.23 -26.64 -59.12
N ILE A 281 -35.06 -27.53 -58.55
CA ILE A 281 -35.81 -28.55 -59.28
C ILE A 281 -37.29 -28.17 -59.44
N MET A 282 -37.89 -27.51 -58.44
CA MET A 282 -39.35 -27.25 -58.39
C MET A 282 -39.76 -25.78 -58.29
N GLY A 283 -38.83 -24.83 -58.44
CA GLY A 283 -39.17 -23.42 -58.63
C GLY A 283 -39.52 -22.68 -57.33
N GLY A 284 -38.54 -22.56 -56.42
CA GLY A 284 -38.63 -21.62 -55.29
C GLY A 284 -39.50 -22.05 -54.11
N VAL A 285 -39.57 -23.35 -53.84
CA VAL A 285 -40.31 -23.96 -52.73
C VAL A 285 -39.60 -23.73 -51.38
N THR A 286 -40.32 -23.19 -50.39
CA THR A 286 -39.84 -23.02 -49.01
C THR A 286 -39.96 -24.31 -48.19
N TRP A 287 -39.37 -24.40 -47.00
CA TRP A 287 -39.56 -25.56 -46.12
C TRP A 287 -41.03 -25.73 -45.70
N LEU A 288 -41.74 -24.62 -45.51
CA LEU A 288 -43.19 -24.58 -45.27
C LEU A 288 -43.99 -25.08 -46.48
N ASP A 289 -43.59 -24.70 -47.70
CA ASP A 289 -44.20 -25.21 -48.95
C ASP A 289 -43.89 -26.70 -49.18
N LEU A 290 -42.72 -27.20 -48.78
CA LEU A 290 -42.38 -28.63 -48.84
C LEU A 290 -43.22 -29.45 -47.86
N ALA A 291 -43.40 -28.94 -46.63
CA ALA A 291 -44.28 -29.54 -45.63
C ALA A 291 -45.76 -29.53 -46.08
N ALA A 292 -46.20 -28.47 -46.78
CA ALA A 292 -47.54 -28.37 -47.34
C ALA A 292 -47.75 -29.16 -48.65
N MET A 293 -46.73 -29.27 -49.52
CA MET A 293 -46.77 -30.01 -50.80
C MET A 293 -46.69 -31.53 -50.60
N PHE A 294 -46.02 -32.00 -49.56
CA PHE A 294 -45.79 -33.43 -49.30
C PHE A 294 -46.43 -33.96 -48.00
N GLY A 295 -47.10 -33.11 -47.21
CA GLY A 295 -47.74 -33.49 -45.94
C GLY A 295 -49.25 -33.72 -46.03
N GLY A 296 -49.70 -34.90 -45.58
CA GLY A 296 -51.07 -35.13 -45.14
C GLY A 296 -51.22 -34.95 -43.61
N ALA A 297 -52.42 -34.52 -43.20
CA ALA A 297 -53.07 -34.58 -41.88
C ALA A 297 -52.41 -34.08 -40.56
N GLU A 298 -51.08 -34.01 -40.35
CA GLU A 298 -50.53 -33.72 -39.00
C GLU A 298 -49.45 -32.61 -38.97
N VAL A 299 -49.82 -31.40 -39.41
CA VAL A 299 -49.03 -30.14 -39.21
C VAL A 299 -49.51 -29.37 -37.96
N LYS A 300 -50.47 -29.92 -37.21
CA LYS A 300 -51.05 -29.29 -36.01
C LYS A 300 -50.04 -28.96 -34.89
N PRO A 301 -49.11 -29.85 -34.51
CA PRO A 301 -48.16 -29.58 -33.43
C PRO A 301 -47.27 -28.36 -33.73
N PHE A 302 -46.90 -28.19 -35.00
CA PHE A 302 -46.07 -27.09 -35.47
C PHE A 302 -46.79 -25.72 -35.44
N ALA A 303 -48.10 -25.70 -35.65
CA ALA A 303 -48.91 -24.47 -35.54
C ALA A 303 -49.23 -24.11 -34.08
N GLU A 304 -49.35 -25.11 -33.21
CA GLU A 304 -49.54 -24.94 -31.76
C GLU A 304 -48.27 -24.34 -31.11
N ALA A 305 -47.08 -24.79 -31.54
CA ALA A 305 -45.78 -24.23 -31.18
C ALA A 305 -45.64 -22.71 -31.47
N LEU A 306 -46.18 -22.22 -32.59
CA LEU A 306 -46.13 -20.79 -32.95
C LEU A 306 -47.03 -19.91 -32.06
N GLY A 307 -48.15 -20.44 -31.55
CA GLY A 307 -49.06 -19.71 -30.68
C GLY A 307 -48.54 -19.49 -29.25
N ILE A 308 -47.56 -20.29 -28.81
CA ILE A 308 -46.89 -20.16 -27.52
C ILE A 308 -45.94 -18.95 -27.51
N ILE A 309 -45.24 -18.70 -28.62
CA ILE A 309 -44.28 -17.59 -28.76
C ILE A 309 -44.99 -16.23 -28.66
N ASP A 310 -46.18 -16.09 -29.27
CA ASP A 310 -47.00 -14.87 -29.18
C ASP A 310 -47.48 -14.61 -27.73
N GLN A 311 -47.75 -15.66 -26.95
CA GLN A 311 -48.16 -15.53 -25.55
C GLN A 311 -47.03 -15.04 -24.64
N ILE A 312 -45.78 -15.43 -24.91
CA ILE A 312 -44.60 -14.99 -24.16
C ILE A 312 -44.37 -13.47 -24.36
N ILE A 313 -44.51 -12.99 -25.59
CA ILE A 313 -44.33 -11.57 -25.94
C ILE A 313 -45.39 -10.69 -25.25
N ASP A 314 -46.66 -11.13 -25.25
CA ASP A 314 -47.78 -10.40 -24.65
C ASP A 314 -47.67 -10.23 -23.13
N VAL A 315 -47.07 -11.21 -22.43
CA VAL A 315 -46.85 -11.17 -20.98
C VAL A 315 -45.73 -10.19 -20.63
N VAL A 316 -44.65 -10.23 -21.40
CA VAL A 316 -43.46 -9.39 -21.26
C VAL A 316 -43.79 -7.89 -21.41
N ASP A 317 -44.62 -7.51 -22.40
CA ASP A 317 -44.96 -6.10 -22.64
C ASP A 317 -45.89 -5.52 -21.54
N GLN A 318 -46.62 -6.36 -20.81
CA GLN A 318 -47.57 -5.93 -19.79
C GLN A 318 -46.96 -5.78 -18.39
N LEU A 319 -45.83 -6.45 -18.12
CA LEU A 319 -45.08 -6.30 -16.85
C LEU A 319 -44.52 -4.87 -16.66
N LYS A 320 -44.18 -4.15 -17.74
CA LYS A 320 -43.56 -2.82 -17.69
C LYS A 320 -44.49 -1.67 -17.23
N GLY A 321 -45.78 -1.95 -17.00
CA GLY A 321 -46.82 -0.95 -16.73
C GLY A 321 -47.26 -0.82 -15.27
N THR A 322 -46.64 -1.54 -14.34
CA THR A 322 -46.97 -1.49 -12.91
C THR A 322 -46.42 -0.22 -12.25
N GLY A 323 -47.04 0.32 -11.21
CA GLY A 323 -46.48 1.48 -10.48
C GLY A 323 -45.31 1.07 -9.58
N ASN A 324 -44.38 1.98 -9.27
CA ASN A 324 -43.20 1.68 -8.43
C ASN A 324 -43.55 1.35 -6.97
N ASP A 325 -44.64 1.89 -6.43
CA ASP A 325 -44.93 1.88 -4.98
C ASP A 325 -45.85 0.71 -4.55
N LEU A 326 -45.57 -0.50 -5.05
CA LEU A 326 -46.37 -1.71 -4.80
C LEU A 326 -45.67 -2.61 -3.79
N TRP A 327 -46.00 -2.45 -2.51
CA TRP A 327 -45.49 -3.29 -1.41
C TRP A 327 -46.39 -4.51 -1.19
N ILE A 328 -45.82 -5.68 -0.97
CA ILE A 328 -46.56 -6.94 -0.76
C ILE A 328 -46.14 -7.55 0.57
N ASN A 329 -47.10 -7.86 1.44
CA ASN A 329 -46.85 -8.46 2.74
C ASN A 329 -46.72 -9.98 2.62
N LEU A 330 -45.55 -10.48 3.03
CA LEU A 330 -45.09 -11.86 2.98
C LEU A 330 -45.29 -12.61 4.32
N GLY A 331 -45.78 -11.93 5.36
CA GLY A 331 -46.09 -12.49 6.68
C GLY A 331 -45.06 -12.17 7.77
N SER A 332 -45.13 -12.92 8.88
CA SER A 332 -44.21 -12.84 10.02
C SER A 332 -43.47 -14.16 10.25
N PHE A 333 -42.25 -14.09 10.77
CA PHE A 333 -41.35 -15.24 10.98
C PHE A 333 -40.74 -15.21 12.38
N THR A 334 -40.59 -16.39 13.01
CA THR A 334 -39.99 -16.52 14.36
C THR A 334 -38.88 -17.57 14.36
N ILE A 335 -37.75 -17.24 14.98
CA ILE A 335 -36.66 -18.16 15.33
C ILE A 335 -36.82 -18.49 16.83
N LEU A 336 -36.99 -19.77 17.15
CA LEU A 336 -37.23 -20.24 18.53
C LEU A 336 -36.01 -21.02 19.06
N GLY A 337 -35.50 -20.70 20.25
CA GLY A 337 -34.67 -21.62 21.07
C GLY A 337 -33.17 -21.28 21.23
N GLU A 338 -32.39 -22.27 21.67
CA GLU A 338 -30.92 -22.22 21.91
C GLU A 338 -30.08 -21.93 20.64
N ASP A 339 -30.71 -21.92 19.46
CA ASP A 339 -30.06 -21.76 18.15
C ASP A 339 -29.89 -20.29 17.70
N ALA A 340 -30.54 -19.32 18.35
CA ALA A 340 -30.43 -17.89 17.99
C ALA A 340 -29.00 -17.31 18.14
N THR A 341 -28.09 -18.04 18.79
CA THR A 341 -26.67 -17.69 18.97
C THR A 341 -25.71 -18.59 18.19
N ASN A 342 -26.22 -19.54 17.39
CA ASN A 342 -25.43 -20.52 16.65
C ASN A 342 -25.22 -20.08 15.18
N PRO A 343 -23.97 -19.92 14.69
CA PRO A 343 -23.67 -19.45 13.33
C PRO A 343 -23.97 -20.45 12.19
N GLU A 344 -24.34 -21.72 12.47
CA GLU A 344 -24.63 -22.74 11.43
C GLU A 344 -26.15 -23.02 11.23
N MET A 345 -27.00 -21.99 11.24
CA MET A 345 -28.47 -22.13 11.17
C MET A 345 -29.02 -22.32 9.75
N ALA A 346 -29.13 -23.56 9.28
CA ALA A 346 -29.87 -23.89 8.04
C ALA A 346 -31.17 -24.70 8.28
N GLY A 347 -31.54 -25.04 9.53
CA GLY A 347 -32.53 -26.10 9.79
C GLY A 347 -33.83 -25.77 10.55
N HIS A 348 -33.90 -24.67 11.31
CA HIS A 348 -34.94 -24.52 12.34
C HIS A 348 -35.66 -23.16 12.30
N VAL A 349 -36.29 -22.87 11.16
CA VAL A 349 -37.20 -21.72 11.00
C VAL A 349 -38.64 -22.20 11.14
N SER A 350 -39.43 -21.58 12.02
CA SER A 350 -40.87 -21.85 12.12
C SER A 350 -41.67 -20.63 11.68
N SER A 351 -42.50 -20.78 10.64
CA SER A 351 -43.46 -19.75 10.26
C SER A 351 -44.58 -19.71 11.30
N SER A 352 -44.71 -18.61 12.04
CA SER A 352 -45.80 -18.41 13.00
C SER A 352 -46.75 -17.34 12.48
N GLY A 353 -47.95 -17.77 12.07
CA GLY A 353 -49.02 -16.85 11.67
C GLY A 353 -48.95 -16.42 10.21
N HIS A 354 -49.81 -17.04 9.38
CA HIS A 354 -50.09 -16.68 7.98
C HIS A 354 -48.87 -16.61 7.06
N THR A 355 -48.42 -17.77 6.57
CA THR A 355 -47.82 -17.82 5.23
C THR A 355 -48.89 -17.38 4.21
N PRO A 356 -48.71 -16.27 3.47
CA PRO A 356 -49.69 -15.86 2.49
C PRO A 356 -49.85 -16.97 1.45
N SER A 357 -51.08 -17.43 1.28
CA SER A 357 -51.43 -18.28 0.13
C SER A 357 -51.47 -17.43 -1.14
N VAL A 358 -51.34 -18.06 -2.31
CA VAL A 358 -51.54 -17.40 -3.61
C VAL A 358 -52.87 -16.64 -3.66
N ALA A 359 -53.91 -17.14 -2.97
CA ALA A 359 -55.21 -16.47 -2.89
C ALA A 359 -55.18 -15.15 -2.08
N SER A 360 -54.46 -15.11 -0.96
CA SER A 360 -54.30 -13.86 -0.18
C SER A 360 -53.39 -12.86 -0.88
N LEU A 361 -52.43 -13.33 -1.68
CA LEU A 361 -51.57 -12.48 -2.50
C LEU A 361 -52.35 -11.83 -3.66
N ALA A 362 -53.19 -12.61 -4.33
CA ALA A 362 -54.10 -12.13 -5.37
C ALA A 362 -55.02 -10.99 -4.85
N GLU A 363 -55.55 -11.15 -3.64
CA GLU A 363 -56.36 -10.13 -2.97
C GLU A 363 -55.57 -8.85 -2.63
N GLN A 364 -54.31 -8.99 -2.20
CA GLN A 364 -53.41 -7.85 -1.98
C GLN A 364 -53.14 -7.06 -3.28
N LEU A 365 -52.97 -7.76 -4.41
CA LEU A 365 -52.71 -7.10 -5.70
C LEU A 365 -53.95 -6.43 -6.29
N GLU A 366 -55.12 -7.06 -6.15
CA GLU A 366 -56.38 -6.45 -6.56
C GLU A 366 -56.70 -5.19 -5.75
N SER A 367 -56.52 -5.26 -4.43
CA SER A 367 -56.76 -4.11 -3.54
C SER A 367 -55.79 -2.95 -3.78
N LYS A 368 -54.58 -3.23 -4.26
CA LYS A 368 -53.56 -2.22 -4.63
C LYS A 368 -53.58 -1.80 -6.11
N GLY A 369 -54.63 -2.17 -6.86
CA GLY A 369 -54.85 -1.70 -8.23
C GLY A 369 -54.05 -2.43 -9.32
N ALA A 370 -53.35 -3.51 -8.98
CA ALA A 370 -52.53 -4.32 -9.88
C ALA A 370 -53.31 -5.54 -10.45
N LYS A 371 -54.61 -5.37 -10.73
CA LYS A 371 -55.50 -6.46 -11.18
C LYS A 371 -55.01 -7.17 -12.46
N ALA A 372 -54.44 -6.42 -13.41
CA ALA A 372 -53.90 -7.00 -14.65
C ALA A 372 -52.70 -7.92 -14.41
N LEU A 373 -51.87 -7.62 -13.39
CA LEU A 373 -50.78 -8.47 -12.94
C LEU A 373 -51.35 -9.75 -12.29
N ASN A 374 -52.36 -9.62 -11.44
CA ASN A 374 -53.04 -10.75 -10.80
C ASN A 374 -53.69 -11.72 -11.82
N ASP A 375 -54.50 -11.19 -12.74
CA ASP A 375 -55.32 -11.96 -13.69
C ASP A 375 -54.47 -12.75 -14.71
N LYS A 376 -53.25 -12.30 -14.99
CA LYS A 376 -52.40 -12.89 -16.04
C LYS A 376 -51.17 -13.61 -15.51
N VAL A 377 -50.50 -13.06 -14.50
CA VAL A 377 -49.20 -13.55 -14.01
C VAL A 377 -49.33 -14.52 -12.83
N LEU A 378 -50.30 -14.31 -11.93
CA LEU A 378 -50.45 -15.15 -10.73
C LEU A 378 -51.60 -16.15 -10.78
N THR A 379 -52.66 -15.86 -11.54
CA THR A 379 -53.85 -16.74 -11.62
C THR A 379 -54.21 -17.14 -13.06
N GLY A 380 -53.46 -16.61 -14.04
CA GLY A 380 -53.69 -16.83 -15.47
C GLY A 380 -52.82 -17.92 -16.09
N GLU A 381 -53.03 -18.19 -17.39
CA GLU A 381 -52.24 -19.17 -18.16
C GLU A 381 -50.72 -18.85 -18.17
N ALA A 382 -50.31 -17.59 -17.93
CA ALA A 382 -48.91 -17.20 -17.95
C ALA A 382 -48.11 -17.58 -16.69
N GLN A 383 -48.77 -17.92 -15.57
CA GLN A 383 -48.08 -18.50 -14.39
C GLN A 383 -47.36 -19.81 -14.74
N LYS A 384 -47.86 -20.52 -15.77
CA LYS A 384 -47.22 -21.75 -16.28
C LYS A 384 -45.93 -21.47 -17.04
N ILE A 385 -45.63 -20.22 -17.36
CA ILE A 385 -44.48 -19.80 -18.17
C ILE A 385 -43.52 -18.93 -17.38
N ILE A 386 -44.02 -17.91 -16.67
CA ILE A 386 -43.21 -17.04 -15.81
C ILE A 386 -43.66 -17.26 -14.38
N GLN A 387 -42.75 -17.76 -13.57
CA GLN A 387 -42.94 -18.01 -12.15
C GLN A 387 -42.10 -17.03 -11.35
N PHE A 388 -42.64 -16.63 -10.20
CA PHE A 388 -41.95 -15.81 -9.22
C PHE A 388 -41.83 -16.65 -7.94
N PRO A 389 -40.77 -17.47 -7.81
CA PRO A 389 -40.68 -18.44 -6.71
C PRO A 389 -40.81 -17.81 -5.33
N LEU A 390 -40.33 -16.57 -5.16
CA LEU A 390 -40.49 -15.76 -3.94
C LEU A 390 -41.96 -15.47 -3.58
N LEU A 391 -42.85 -15.38 -4.57
CA LEU A 391 -44.28 -15.13 -4.36
C LEU A 391 -45.07 -16.43 -4.11
N ASP A 392 -44.61 -17.54 -4.68
CA ASP A 392 -45.21 -18.86 -4.48
C ASP A 392 -44.81 -19.49 -3.13
N HIS A 393 -43.56 -19.27 -2.71
CA HIS A 393 -43.01 -19.74 -1.43
C HIS A 393 -42.37 -18.57 -0.68
N PRO A 394 -43.15 -17.72 0.03
CA PRO A 394 -42.66 -16.56 0.76
C PRO A 394 -41.55 -16.85 1.78
N THR A 395 -41.47 -18.09 2.27
CA THR A 395 -40.38 -18.57 3.13
C THR A 395 -39.00 -18.47 2.47
N ASN A 396 -38.91 -18.45 1.15
CA ASN A 396 -37.65 -18.30 0.43
C ASN A 396 -37.09 -16.88 0.55
N ALA A 397 -37.95 -15.85 0.73
CA ALA A 397 -37.48 -14.50 1.02
C ALA A 397 -36.69 -14.42 2.34
N PHE A 398 -36.92 -15.35 3.27
CA PHE A 398 -36.16 -15.47 4.50
C PHE A 398 -34.76 -16.04 4.27
N GLN A 399 -34.61 -16.99 3.33
CA GLN A 399 -33.29 -17.51 2.96
C GLN A 399 -32.38 -16.41 2.38
N LEU A 400 -32.97 -15.45 1.67
CA LEU A 400 -32.28 -14.25 1.18
C LEU A 400 -31.73 -13.38 2.33
N LEU A 401 -32.55 -13.14 3.37
CA LEU A 401 -32.14 -12.40 4.57
C LEU A 401 -31.02 -13.11 5.34
N LEU A 402 -30.92 -14.44 5.22
CA LEU A 402 -29.86 -15.27 5.78
C LEU A 402 -28.63 -15.42 4.85
N GLY A 403 -28.61 -14.75 3.69
CA GLY A 403 -27.46 -14.75 2.78
C GLY A 403 -27.40 -15.89 1.76
N HIS A 404 -28.43 -16.74 1.67
CA HIS A 404 -28.51 -17.83 0.69
C HIS A 404 -29.00 -17.35 -0.69
N ASP A 405 -28.73 -18.16 -1.73
CA ASP A 405 -29.26 -17.91 -3.07
C ASP A 405 -30.73 -18.25 -3.19
N VAL A 406 -31.48 -17.34 -3.79
CA VAL A 406 -32.91 -17.49 -4.02
C VAL A 406 -33.27 -17.12 -5.45
N ASP A 407 -34.03 -17.99 -6.10
CA ASP A 407 -34.59 -17.74 -7.43
C ASP A 407 -35.59 -16.59 -7.37
N LEU A 408 -35.30 -15.53 -8.12
CA LEU A 408 -36.15 -14.34 -8.20
C LEU A 408 -37.24 -14.52 -9.26
N VAL A 409 -36.86 -15.01 -10.44
CA VAL A 409 -37.76 -15.28 -11.57
C VAL A 409 -37.30 -16.54 -12.28
N VAL A 410 -38.27 -17.36 -12.66
CA VAL A 410 -38.04 -18.58 -13.44
C VAL A 410 -38.95 -18.55 -14.66
N PHE A 411 -38.40 -18.89 -15.81
CA PHE A 411 -39.07 -18.99 -17.09
C PHE A 411 -39.11 -20.46 -17.49
N ASP A 412 -40.25 -21.09 -17.23
CA ASP A 412 -40.57 -22.49 -17.56
C ASP A 412 -41.18 -22.51 -18.97
N LEU A 413 -40.34 -22.70 -19.98
CA LEU A 413 -40.80 -22.69 -21.35
C LEU A 413 -41.39 -24.06 -21.72
N PRO A 414 -42.60 -24.10 -22.32
CA PRO A 414 -43.14 -25.36 -22.77
C PRO A 414 -42.29 -25.94 -23.92
N GLU A 415 -42.26 -27.27 -23.97
CA GLU A 415 -41.41 -28.01 -24.88
C GLU A 415 -41.72 -27.77 -26.38
N LEU A 416 -40.65 -27.40 -27.08
CA LEU A 416 -40.44 -27.19 -28.50
C LEU A 416 -40.58 -28.42 -29.42
N GLU A 417 -41.77 -28.99 -29.69
CA GLU A 417 -41.88 -30.15 -30.61
C GLU A 417 -42.16 -29.78 -32.09
N MET A 418 -41.25 -30.15 -32.99
CA MET A 418 -41.40 -29.98 -34.44
C MET A 418 -41.14 -31.29 -35.20
N GLY A 419 -41.92 -31.63 -36.23
CA GLY A 419 -41.62 -32.81 -37.03
C GLY A 419 -42.45 -33.00 -38.29
N PHE A 420 -41.96 -33.84 -39.20
CA PHE A 420 -42.67 -34.22 -40.43
C PHE A 420 -42.42 -35.69 -40.79
N ASN A 421 -43.38 -36.28 -41.51
CA ASN A 421 -43.31 -37.67 -41.98
C ASN A 421 -43.61 -37.74 -43.49
N LEU A 422 -42.83 -38.55 -44.20
CA LEU A 422 -42.94 -38.84 -45.62
C LEU A 422 -43.12 -40.35 -45.81
N ALA A 423 -44.09 -40.77 -46.62
CA ALA A 423 -44.32 -42.18 -46.90
C ALA A 423 -44.73 -42.40 -48.36
N TYR A 424 -44.11 -43.39 -49.01
CA TYR A 424 -44.46 -43.81 -50.36
C TYR A 424 -44.96 -45.25 -50.34
N ARG A 425 -46.25 -45.42 -50.66
CA ARG A 425 -46.95 -46.72 -50.64
C ARG A 425 -47.13 -47.28 -52.05
N MET A 426 -46.58 -48.46 -52.29
CA MET A 426 -46.70 -49.23 -53.52
C MET A 426 -47.61 -50.45 -53.32
N ARG A 427 -48.66 -50.57 -54.12
CA ARG A 427 -49.58 -51.73 -54.11
C ARG A 427 -49.22 -52.72 -55.23
N PHE A 428 -49.34 -54.03 -55.00
CA PHE A 428 -48.92 -55.07 -55.94
C PHE A 428 -50.10 -55.69 -56.73
N PRO A 429 -50.21 -55.50 -58.06
CA PRO A 429 -51.20 -56.22 -58.87
C PRO A 429 -50.84 -57.71 -59.04
N PRO A 430 -51.79 -58.66 -59.04
CA PRO A 430 -53.26 -58.50 -58.97
C PRO A 430 -53.85 -58.48 -57.54
N PHE A 431 -53.04 -58.31 -56.49
CA PHE A 431 -53.48 -58.31 -55.08
C PHE A 431 -53.48 -56.89 -54.51
N PRO A 432 -54.47 -56.03 -54.83
CA PRO A 432 -54.49 -54.62 -54.41
C PRO A 432 -54.54 -54.42 -52.89
N VAL A 433 -54.84 -55.49 -52.14
CA VAL A 433 -54.77 -55.52 -50.68
C VAL A 433 -53.32 -55.59 -50.16
N LEU A 434 -52.35 -56.08 -50.93
CA LEU A 434 -50.95 -56.14 -50.49
C LEU A 434 -50.23 -54.85 -50.87
N TYR A 435 -49.52 -54.25 -49.91
CA TYR A 435 -48.67 -53.09 -50.14
C TYR A 435 -47.29 -53.25 -49.52
N ALA A 436 -46.32 -52.59 -50.12
CA ALA A 436 -45.05 -52.23 -49.52
C ALA A 436 -44.99 -50.71 -49.42
N GLU A 437 -44.55 -50.19 -48.29
CA GLU A 437 -44.40 -48.76 -48.07
C GLU A 437 -42.99 -48.50 -47.55
N VAL A 438 -42.32 -47.54 -48.17
CA VAL A 438 -41.06 -47.00 -47.69
C VAL A 438 -41.35 -45.59 -47.23
N GLY A 439 -40.97 -45.28 -46.00
CA GLY A 439 -41.17 -43.96 -45.43
C GLY A 439 -40.03 -43.55 -44.53
N GLY A 440 -40.11 -42.32 -44.06
CA GLY A 440 -39.18 -41.75 -43.11
C GLY A 440 -39.73 -40.45 -42.56
N GLY A 441 -39.07 -39.93 -41.55
CA GLY A 441 -39.45 -38.67 -40.93
C GLY A 441 -38.31 -38.12 -40.10
N ALA A 442 -38.43 -36.85 -39.76
CA ALA A 442 -37.52 -36.19 -38.84
C ALA A 442 -38.35 -35.40 -37.82
N SER A 443 -37.89 -35.38 -36.58
CA SER A 443 -38.43 -34.53 -35.52
C SER A 443 -37.31 -33.89 -34.71
N ALA A 444 -37.57 -32.72 -34.17
CA ALA A 444 -36.75 -32.01 -33.21
C ALA A 444 -37.60 -31.69 -31.98
N LYS A 445 -37.02 -31.90 -30.81
CA LYS A 445 -37.56 -31.53 -29.51
C LYS A 445 -36.57 -30.57 -28.88
N ILE A 446 -37.04 -29.42 -28.39
CA ILE A 446 -36.20 -28.38 -27.78
C ILE A 446 -36.83 -27.97 -26.44
N SER A 447 -36.06 -27.96 -25.36
CA SER A 447 -36.50 -27.52 -24.03
C SER A 447 -35.40 -26.65 -23.45
N PHE A 448 -35.67 -25.37 -23.24
CA PHE A 448 -34.74 -24.46 -22.56
C PHE A 448 -35.51 -23.66 -21.54
N ASP A 449 -35.15 -23.85 -20.29
CA ASP A 449 -35.67 -23.06 -19.19
C ASP A 449 -34.59 -22.10 -18.72
N PHE A 450 -35.00 -20.90 -18.31
CA PHE A 450 -34.09 -19.87 -17.85
C PHE A 450 -34.53 -19.37 -16.48
N GLY A 451 -33.61 -18.83 -15.72
CA GLY A 451 -33.95 -18.15 -14.49
C GLY A 451 -33.00 -17.02 -14.16
N TYR A 452 -33.35 -16.29 -13.12
CA TYR A 452 -32.48 -15.33 -12.49
C TYR A 452 -32.54 -15.51 -10.97
N ASP A 453 -31.39 -15.71 -10.34
CA ASP A 453 -31.25 -15.80 -8.88
C ASP A 453 -30.33 -14.72 -8.29
N THR A 454 -30.20 -14.71 -6.97
CA THR A 454 -29.42 -13.69 -6.26
C THR A 454 -27.91 -13.90 -6.25
N ALA A 455 -27.39 -14.96 -6.88
CA ALA A 455 -25.95 -15.29 -6.83
C ALA A 455 -25.09 -14.17 -7.43
N GLY A 456 -25.45 -13.66 -8.61
CA GLY A 456 -24.75 -12.56 -9.26
C GLY A 456 -24.86 -11.24 -8.51
N LEU A 457 -26.00 -10.96 -7.87
CA LEU A 457 -26.17 -9.76 -7.03
C LEU A 457 -25.25 -9.80 -5.81
N ARG A 458 -25.14 -10.96 -5.16
CA ARG A 458 -24.23 -11.15 -4.02
C ARG A 458 -22.77 -11.04 -4.45
N LYS A 459 -22.42 -11.55 -5.64
CA LYS A 459 -21.07 -11.41 -6.21
C LYS A 459 -20.73 -9.94 -6.49
N PHE A 460 -21.64 -9.21 -7.14
CA PHE A 460 -21.50 -7.78 -7.41
C PHE A 460 -21.28 -6.94 -6.14
N VAL A 461 -22.02 -7.20 -5.06
CA VAL A 461 -21.83 -6.45 -3.79
C VAL A 461 -20.43 -6.65 -3.21
N ARG A 462 -19.77 -7.79 -3.49
CA ARG A 462 -18.41 -8.09 -3.01
C ARG A 462 -17.31 -7.53 -3.91
N THR A 463 -17.52 -7.54 -5.22
CA THR A 463 -16.49 -7.19 -6.22
C THR A 463 -16.63 -5.76 -6.74
N LEU A 464 -17.83 -5.18 -6.62
CA LEU A 464 -18.27 -3.95 -7.27
C LEU A 464 -18.16 -3.97 -8.81
N ASP A 465 -18.00 -5.15 -9.43
CA ASP A 465 -17.93 -5.30 -10.89
C ASP A 465 -19.35 -5.43 -11.48
N PRO A 466 -19.82 -4.43 -12.27
CA PRO A 466 -21.15 -4.48 -12.87
C PRO A 466 -21.42 -5.71 -13.74
N LEU A 467 -20.37 -6.38 -14.26
CA LEU A 467 -20.52 -7.61 -15.03
C LEU A 467 -20.95 -8.80 -14.17
N ASP A 468 -20.64 -8.82 -12.88
CA ASP A 468 -21.02 -9.92 -11.98
C ASP A 468 -22.53 -10.02 -11.75
N ILE A 469 -23.28 -8.94 -12.00
CA ILE A 469 -24.76 -8.97 -12.01
C ILE A 469 -25.27 -9.95 -13.07
N ALA A 470 -24.56 -10.11 -14.19
CA ALA A 470 -24.95 -11.06 -15.24
C ALA A 470 -24.89 -12.52 -14.76
N GLU A 471 -24.11 -12.83 -13.72
CA GLU A 471 -24.01 -14.19 -13.15
C GLU A 471 -25.27 -14.61 -12.37
N GLY A 472 -26.24 -13.72 -12.16
CA GLY A 472 -27.55 -14.11 -11.65
C GLY A 472 -28.41 -14.81 -12.71
N PHE A 473 -28.14 -14.57 -14.00
CA PHE A 473 -28.88 -15.21 -15.09
C PHE A 473 -28.32 -16.61 -15.36
N TYR A 474 -29.22 -17.61 -15.46
CA TYR A 474 -28.85 -18.98 -15.74
C TYR A 474 -29.80 -19.67 -16.73
N ILE A 475 -29.29 -20.72 -17.37
CA ILE A 475 -30.07 -21.71 -18.12
C ILE A 475 -30.09 -23.00 -17.31
N SER A 476 -31.27 -23.58 -17.09
CA SER A 476 -31.39 -24.85 -16.37
C SER A 476 -30.90 -26.00 -17.24
N ASP A 477 -30.01 -26.83 -16.70
CA ASP A 477 -29.57 -28.14 -17.26
C ASP A 477 -30.39 -29.31 -16.66
N ARG A 478 -31.49 -28.98 -15.97
CA ARG A 478 -32.33 -29.94 -15.25
C ARG A 478 -33.78 -29.84 -15.69
N ALA A 479 -34.51 -30.91 -15.44
CA ALA A 479 -35.92 -31.06 -15.80
C ALA A 479 -36.87 -30.01 -15.19
N ASN A 480 -36.48 -29.35 -14.10
CA ASN A 480 -37.24 -28.23 -13.55
C ASN A 480 -36.48 -26.92 -13.81
N ALA A 481 -37.21 -25.89 -14.22
CA ALA A 481 -36.68 -24.59 -14.60
C ALA A 481 -35.84 -23.84 -13.55
N ASN A 482 -35.88 -24.26 -12.27
CA ASN A 482 -35.06 -23.73 -11.18
C ASN A 482 -33.70 -24.44 -11.00
N GLY A 483 -33.26 -25.25 -11.96
CA GLY A 483 -32.01 -26.02 -11.86
C GLY A 483 -32.11 -27.25 -10.96
N THR A 484 -33.32 -27.77 -10.68
CA THR A 484 -33.51 -28.98 -9.87
C THR A 484 -34.10 -30.14 -10.67
N GLY A 485 -34.01 -31.36 -10.13
CA GLY A 485 -34.52 -32.57 -10.80
C GLY A 485 -33.43 -33.32 -11.58
N PRO A 486 -33.81 -34.33 -12.38
CA PRO A 486 -32.85 -35.07 -13.20
C PRO A 486 -32.32 -34.20 -14.35
N ASP A 487 -31.08 -34.47 -14.73
CA ASP A 487 -30.46 -33.97 -15.97
C ASP A 487 -31.21 -34.49 -17.20
N ILE A 488 -31.47 -33.61 -18.18
CA ILE A 488 -32.21 -33.88 -19.41
C ILE A 488 -31.54 -33.22 -20.62
N PRO A 489 -31.62 -33.79 -21.83
CA PRO A 489 -31.13 -33.10 -23.02
C PRO A 489 -32.03 -31.92 -23.42
N GLU A 490 -31.43 -30.73 -23.59
CA GLU A 490 -32.12 -29.51 -24.01
C GLU A 490 -32.53 -29.55 -25.48
N ALA A 491 -31.85 -30.32 -26.32
CA ALA A 491 -32.31 -30.56 -27.68
C ALA A 491 -32.10 -32.01 -28.14
N THR A 492 -33.17 -32.63 -28.64
CA THR A 492 -33.14 -33.98 -29.22
C THR A 492 -33.61 -33.96 -30.67
N PHE A 493 -32.75 -34.43 -31.57
CA PHE A 493 -33.06 -34.62 -33.00
C PHE A 493 -33.22 -36.11 -33.30
N THR A 494 -34.38 -36.49 -33.82
CA THR A 494 -34.68 -37.87 -34.19
C THR A 494 -34.94 -37.99 -35.69
N GLY A 495 -34.12 -38.79 -36.38
CA GLY A 495 -34.33 -39.21 -37.76
C GLY A 495 -34.84 -40.66 -37.82
N ARG A 496 -35.85 -40.93 -38.64
CA ARG A 496 -36.38 -42.29 -38.83
C ARG A 496 -36.51 -42.64 -40.30
N ILE A 497 -36.12 -43.85 -40.66
CA ILE A 497 -36.42 -44.47 -41.96
C ILE A 497 -37.06 -45.83 -41.71
N TYR A 498 -38.12 -46.17 -42.43
CA TYR A 498 -38.79 -47.46 -42.27
C TYR A 498 -39.25 -48.05 -43.60
N VAL A 499 -39.31 -49.38 -43.61
CA VAL A 499 -39.92 -50.17 -44.68
C VAL A 499 -40.98 -51.04 -44.02
N GLN A 500 -42.20 -50.99 -44.54
CA GLN A 500 -43.28 -51.83 -44.04
C GLN A 500 -44.00 -52.56 -45.18
N GLY A 501 -44.39 -53.80 -44.90
CA GLY A 501 -45.20 -54.62 -45.79
C GLY A 501 -46.49 -54.98 -45.08
N GLY A 502 -47.62 -54.77 -45.72
CA GLY A 502 -48.92 -54.96 -45.08
C GLY A 502 -50.04 -55.31 -46.03
N LEU A 503 -51.16 -55.64 -45.41
CA LEU A 503 -52.45 -55.91 -46.02
C LEU A 503 -53.35 -54.72 -45.69
N ASP A 504 -54.00 -54.12 -46.67
CA ASP A 504 -54.96 -53.01 -46.55
C ASP A 504 -56.24 -53.40 -47.28
N ALA A 505 -57.26 -53.81 -46.52
CA ALA A 505 -58.57 -54.25 -47.03
C ALA A 505 -59.67 -53.21 -46.81
N GLY A 506 -59.30 -51.93 -46.65
CA GLY A 506 -60.22 -50.81 -46.45
C GLY A 506 -60.71 -50.66 -45.01
N ILE A 507 -61.37 -51.68 -44.45
CA ILE A 507 -61.86 -51.68 -43.06
C ILE A 507 -60.83 -52.18 -42.04
N PHE A 508 -59.76 -52.82 -42.51
CA PHE A 508 -58.64 -53.22 -41.69
C PHE A 508 -57.33 -53.14 -42.48
N GLU A 509 -56.27 -52.79 -41.78
CA GLU A 509 -54.91 -52.70 -42.26
C GLU A 509 -54.00 -53.39 -41.24
N ALA A 510 -53.19 -54.35 -41.67
CA ALA A 510 -52.28 -55.06 -40.78
C ALA A 510 -50.96 -55.34 -41.49
N GLY A 511 -49.83 -55.18 -40.80
CA GLY A 511 -48.53 -55.34 -41.45
C GLY A 511 -47.38 -55.47 -40.47
N VAL A 512 -46.19 -55.60 -41.04
CA VAL A 512 -44.91 -55.62 -40.34
C VAL A 512 -44.06 -54.48 -40.86
N ARG A 513 -43.40 -53.77 -39.96
CA ARG A 513 -42.53 -52.62 -40.21
C ARG A 513 -41.15 -52.88 -39.62
N GLY A 514 -40.12 -52.86 -40.47
CA GLY A 514 -38.74 -52.67 -40.07
C GLY A 514 -38.39 -51.19 -40.10
N GLN A 515 -37.70 -50.67 -39.09
CA GLN A 515 -37.30 -49.27 -39.01
C GLN A 515 -35.87 -49.13 -38.49
N LEU A 516 -35.21 -48.06 -38.89
CA LEU A 516 -33.98 -47.54 -38.32
C LEU A 516 -34.29 -46.15 -37.77
N THR A 517 -33.92 -45.92 -36.52
CA THR A 517 -34.04 -44.62 -35.84
C THR A 517 -32.65 -44.18 -35.44
N ALA A 518 -32.29 -42.93 -35.74
CA ALA A 518 -31.10 -42.27 -35.21
C ALA A 518 -31.56 -41.10 -34.33
N THR A 519 -31.04 -41.02 -33.12
CA THR A 519 -31.31 -39.95 -32.15
C THR A 519 -30.00 -39.25 -31.84
N VAL A 520 -30.01 -37.92 -31.83
CA VAL A 520 -28.89 -37.08 -31.43
C VAL A 520 -29.39 -36.16 -30.31
N ASP A 521 -28.75 -36.25 -29.16
CA ASP A 521 -29.07 -35.48 -27.96
C ASP A 521 -27.98 -34.44 -27.73
N PHE A 522 -28.39 -33.22 -27.45
CA PHE A 522 -27.58 -32.09 -27.05
C PHE A 522 -27.97 -31.76 -25.63
N ASN A 523 -27.12 -32.17 -24.68
CA ASN A 523 -27.27 -31.88 -23.26
C ASN A 523 -26.36 -30.72 -22.92
N LEU A 524 -26.80 -29.73 -22.19
CA LEU A 524 -25.97 -28.65 -21.70
C LEU A 524 -24.87 -29.22 -20.78
N HIS A 525 -23.71 -28.55 -20.76
CA HIS A 525 -22.61 -28.96 -19.90
C HIS A 525 -22.41 -28.00 -18.73
N ASP A 526 -22.92 -28.42 -17.59
CA ASP A 526 -22.75 -27.78 -16.28
C ASP A 526 -21.34 -28.05 -15.72
N TYR A 527 -20.59 -26.97 -15.43
CA TYR A 527 -19.24 -27.08 -14.87
C TYR A 527 -19.33 -27.13 -13.34
N PRO A 528 -18.46 -27.89 -12.66
CA PRO A 528 -18.43 -27.85 -11.20
C PRO A 528 -18.10 -26.45 -10.70
N ASP A 529 -18.82 -25.96 -9.68
CA ASP A 529 -18.51 -24.67 -9.08
C ASP A 529 -17.09 -24.66 -8.50
N GLU A 530 -16.41 -23.51 -8.62
CA GLU A 530 -15.03 -23.31 -8.13
C GLU A 530 -14.84 -23.55 -6.62
N PHE A 531 -15.92 -23.55 -5.85
CA PHE A 531 -15.89 -23.67 -4.39
C PHE A 531 -16.49 -24.96 -3.84
N SER A 532 -17.46 -25.57 -4.54
CA SER A 532 -18.19 -26.75 -4.07
C SER A 532 -17.73 -28.05 -4.75
N ASN A 533 -17.07 -27.93 -5.92
CA ASN A 533 -16.75 -29.03 -6.83
C ASN A 533 -17.98 -29.91 -7.14
N GLN A 534 -19.16 -29.30 -7.11
CA GLN A 534 -20.45 -29.86 -7.46
C GLN A 534 -21.06 -29.01 -8.57
N THR A 535 -21.80 -29.66 -9.45
CA THR A 535 -22.65 -29.02 -10.47
C THR A 535 -23.95 -28.59 -9.79
N ASP A 536 -24.40 -27.37 -9.99
CA ASP A 536 -25.58 -26.84 -9.31
C ASP A 536 -26.86 -26.88 -10.17
N GLY A 537 -26.77 -27.42 -11.38
CA GLY A 537 -27.85 -27.58 -12.34
C GLY A 537 -28.16 -26.31 -13.14
N LYS A 538 -27.36 -25.25 -13.00
CA LYS A 538 -27.63 -23.92 -13.55
C LYS A 538 -26.41 -23.40 -14.32
N ILE A 539 -26.50 -23.38 -15.66
CA ILE A 539 -25.43 -22.83 -16.50
C ILE A 539 -25.50 -21.30 -16.50
N ARG A 540 -24.49 -20.66 -15.93
CA ARG A 540 -24.33 -19.21 -15.78
C ARG A 540 -23.52 -18.58 -16.90
N PHE A 541 -23.49 -17.25 -16.89
CA PHE A 541 -22.86 -16.46 -17.94
C PHE A 541 -21.35 -16.73 -18.05
N ASP A 542 -20.62 -16.85 -16.95
CA ASP A 542 -19.20 -17.21 -16.99
C ASP A 542 -18.97 -18.64 -17.53
N GLU A 543 -19.82 -19.60 -17.17
CA GLU A 543 -19.78 -20.98 -17.69
C GLU A 543 -20.08 -21.06 -19.19
N MET A 544 -21.03 -20.25 -19.67
CA MET A 544 -21.29 -20.08 -21.10
C MET A 544 -20.06 -19.48 -21.80
N LEU A 545 -19.42 -18.46 -21.22
CA LEU A 545 -18.19 -17.86 -21.77
C LEU A 545 -17.03 -18.87 -21.79
N ARG A 546 -16.85 -19.67 -20.74
CA ARG A 546 -15.87 -20.77 -20.69
C ARG A 546 -16.06 -21.71 -21.89
N SER A 547 -17.31 -22.02 -22.23
CA SER A 547 -17.65 -22.91 -23.34
C SER A 547 -17.49 -22.26 -24.72
N VAL A 548 -17.61 -20.94 -24.83
CA VAL A 548 -17.50 -20.19 -26.09
C VAL A 548 -16.04 -19.84 -26.45
N VAL A 549 -15.15 -19.71 -25.47
CA VAL A 549 -13.71 -19.48 -25.70
C VAL A 549 -13.02 -20.73 -26.28
N LEU A 550 -13.57 -21.92 -26.05
CA LEU A 550 -13.10 -23.18 -26.63
C LEU A 550 -13.47 -23.27 -28.12
N THR A 551 -12.48 -23.44 -29.00
CA THR A 551 -12.68 -23.50 -30.45
C THR A 551 -12.96 -24.94 -30.91
N PRO A 552 -14.02 -25.17 -31.72
CA PRO A 552 -14.99 -24.20 -32.25
C PRO A 552 -16.24 -23.93 -31.36
N PRO A 553 -16.59 -22.65 -31.05
CA PRO A 553 -17.90 -22.31 -30.48
C PRO A 553 -18.98 -22.42 -31.56
N PRO A 554 -20.21 -22.95 -31.28
CA PRO A 554 -20.92 -23.10 -30.00
C PRO A 554 -21.20 -24.56 -29.59
N ILE A 555 -20.55 -25.54 -30.22
CA ILE A 555 -20.86 -26.96 -30.02
C ILE A 555 -20.45 -27.50 -28.64
N HIS A 556 -19.52 -26.81 -27.97
CA HIS A 556 -18.94 -27.19 -26.68
C HIS A 556 -19.74 -26.76 -25.46
N LEU A 557 -20.79 -25.96 -25.66
CA LEU A 557 -21.80 -25.75 -24.62
C LEU A 557 -22.58 -27.03 -24.33
N PHE A 558 -22.56 -28.00 -25.27
CA PHE A 558 -23.31 -29.24 -25.16
C PHE A 558 -22.42 -30.49 -25.08
N ASP A 559 -22.77 -31.40 -24.19
CA ASP A 559 -22.45 -32.82 -24.25
C ASP A 559 -23.29 -33.51 -25.33
N ILE A 560 -22.71 -33.66 -26.52
CA ILE A 560 -23.42 -34.25 -27.67
C ILE A 560 -23.24 -35.76 -27.68
N GLY A 561 -24.37 -36.45 -27.57
CA GLY A 561 -24.47 -37.89 -27.66
C GLY A 561 -25.56 -38.34 -28.62
N GLY A 562 -25.71 -39.64 -28.79
CA GLY A 562 -26.80 -40.17 -29.56
C GLY A 562 -26.74 -41.67 -29.72
N SER A 563 -27.80 -42.20 -30.31
CA SER A 563 -28.00 -43.64 -30.49
C SER A 563 -28.57 -43.96 -31.86
N ILE A 564 -28.26 -45.14 -32.37
CA ILE A 564 -28.89 -45.71 -33.57
C ILE A 564 -29.53 -47.04 -33.20
N ASP A 565 -30.85 -47.14 -33.41
CA ASP A 565 -31.64 -48.33 -33.11
C ASP A 565 -32.31 -48.90 -34.37
N ALA A 566 -32.26 -50.23 -34.51
CA ALA A 566 -33.09 -50.97 -35.45
C ALA A 566 -34.31 -51.59 -34.74
N GLY A 567 -35.50 -51.41 -35.29
CA GLY A 567 -36.75 -51.94 -34.74
C GLY A 567 -37.52 -52.76 -35.75
N LEU A 568 -38.17 -53.83 -35.29
CA LEU A 568 -39.18 -54.58 -36.02
C LEU A 568 -40.49 -54.53 -35.23
N SER A 569 -41.58 -54.16 -35.88
CA SER A 569 -42.90 -54.05 -35.26
C SER A 569 -44.00 -54.61 -36.17
N ALA A 570 -45.08 -55.12 -35.59
CA ALA A 570 -46.32 -55.36 -36.29
C ALA A 570 -47.32 -54.26 -35.96
N PHE A 571 -48.26 -53.99 -36.86
CA PHE A 571 -49.34 -53.06 -36.58
C PHE A 571 -50.67 -53.61 -37.12
N LEU A 572 -51.74 -53.16 -36.50
CA LEU A 572 -53.12 -53.44 -36.83
C LEU A 572 -53.91 -52.15 -36.68
N LYS A 573 -54.51 -51.67 -37.76
CA LYS A 573 -55.48 -50.59 -37.79
C LYS A 573 -56.81 -51.18 -38.25
N ILE A 574 -57.88 -50.98 -37.50
CA ILE A 574 -59.24 -51.33 -37.89
C ILE A 574 -60.03 -50.04 -37.96
N ASP A 575 -60.63 -49.76 -39.11
CA ASP A 575 -61.35 -48.52 -39.38
C ASP A 575 -62.83 -48.85 -39.68
N LEU A 576 -63.69 -48.67 -38.68
CA LEU A 576 -65.11 -49.05 -38.74
C LEU A 576 -66.04 -47.86 -39.03
N GLY A 577 -65.48 -46.73 -39.47
CA GLY A 577 -66.22 -45.52 -39.88
C GLY A 577 -66.73 -44.64 -38.73
N LEU A 578 -67.11 -45.22 -37.57
CA LEU A 578 -67.49 -44.47 -36.36
C LEU A 578 -66.35 -44.40 -35.32
N PHE A 579 -65.36 -45.29 -35.42
CA PHE A 579 -64.19 -45.37 -34.56
C PHE A 579 -63.06 -46.11 -35.27
N THR A 580 -61.83 -45.69 -35.01
CA THR A 580 -60.60 -46.30 -35.54
C THR A 580 -59.80 -46.90 -34.39
N ILE A 581 -59.45 -48.18 -34.47
CA ILE A 581 -58.60 -48.87 -33.48
C ILE A 581 -57.23 -49.05 -34.11
N LYS A 582 -56.20 -48.37 -33.58
CA LYS A 582 -54.79 -48.57 -33.96
C LYS A 582 -54.06 -49.30 -32.84
N LYS A 583 -53.39 -50.40 -33.17
CA LYS A 583 -52.50 -51.15 -32.27
C LYS A 583 -51.18 -51.41 -32.99
N SER A 584 -50.07 -51.05 -32.37
CA SER A 584 -48.74 -51.49 -32.77
C SER A 584 -48.17 -52.43 -31.71
N PHE A 585 -47.39 -53.41 -32.16
CA PHE A 585 -46.73 -54.42 -31.36
C PHE A 585 -45.25 -54.39 -31.71
N LYS A 586 -44.38 -54.09 -30.75
CA LYS A 586 -42.93 -54.16 -30.95
C LYS A 586 -42.52 -55.64 -30.93
N ILE A 587 -41.95 -56.13 -32.02
CA ILE A 587 -41.52 -57.53 -32.17
C ILE A 587 -40.08 -57.68 -31.69
N ALA A 588 -39.19 -56.81 -32.16
CA ALA A 588 -37.78 -56.81 -31.79
C ALA A 588 -37.22 -55.38 -31.85
N SER A 589 -36.23 -55.10 -31.02
CA SER A 589 -35.43 -53.87 -31.03
C SER A 589 -33.99 -54.28 -30.83
N VAL A 590 -33.10 -53.73 -31.62
CA VAL A 590 -31.67 -53.94 -31.48
C VAL A 590 -31.03 -52.56 -31.48
N HIS A 591 -30.42 -52.22 -30.36
CA HIS A 591 -29.54 -51.07 -30.28
C HIS A 591 -28.26 -51.39 -31.05
N LEU A 592 -27.88 -50.52 -31.99
CA LEU A 592 -26.75 -50.78 -32.89
C LEU A 592 -25.47 -50.09 -32.41
N LEU A 593 -25.59 -48.86 -31.93
CA LEU A 593 -24.46 -47.99 -31.62
C LEU A 593 -24.93 -46.81 -30.77
N ASP A 594 -24.19 -46.54 -29.70
CA ASP A 594 -24.12 -45.24 -29.07
C ASP A 594 -22.90 -44.48 -29.61
N PHE A 595 -23.04 -43.18 -29.82
CA PHE A 595 -21.92 -42.31 -30.13
C PHE A 595 -21.93 -41.11 -29.18
N LYS A 596 -20.74 -40.63 -28.85
CA LYS A 596 -20.53 -39.37 -28.15
C LYS A 596 -19.50 -38.57 -28.93
N VAL A 597 -19.72 -37.27 -29.04
CA VAL A 597 -18.73 -36.35 -29.58
C VAL A 597 -17.78 -35.99 -28.43
N PRO A 598 -16.51 -36.43 -28.46
CA PRO A 598 -15.59 -36.11 -27.38
C PRO A 598 -15.32 -34.60 -27.34
N ARG A 599 -15.39 -34.00 -26.15
CA ARG A 599 -14.93 -32.64 -25.93
C ARG A 599 -13.40 -32.57 -26.11
N PRO A 600 -12.85 -31.47 -26.67
CA PRO A 600 -11.43 -31.20 -26.62
C PRO A 600 -10.96 -31.30 -25.18
N ALA A 601 -9.75 -31.83 -24.96
CA ALA A 601 -9.18 -31.84 -23.61
C ALA A 601 -9.13 -30.39 -23.11
N GLU A 602 -9.71 -30.15 -21.92
CA GLU A 602 -9.47 -28.94 -21.14
C GLU A 602 -8.01 -28.91 -20.70
N ASN A 603 -7.11 -28.61 -21.62
CA ASN A 603 -5.76 -28.26 -21.27
C ASN A 603 -5.78 -26.80 -20.81
N ARG A 604 -6.39 -26.54 -19.64
CA ARG A 604 -6.10 -25.30 -18.92
C ARG A 604 -4.63 -25.38 -18.51
N PRO A 605 -3.78 -24.42 -18.92
CA PRO A 605 -2.41 -24.38 -18.43
C PRO A 605 -2.43 -24.32 -16.91
N LEU A 606 -1.58 -25.12 -16.28
CA LEU A 606 -1.45 -25.13 -14.84
C LEU A 606 -0.72 -23.85 -14.43
N LEU A 607 -1.44 -22.78 -14.09
CA LEU A 607 -0.81 -21.49 -13.79
C LEU A 607 0.19 -21.55 -12.62
N ALA A 608 -0.10 -22.39 -11.62
CA ALA A 608 0.77 -22.55 -10.47
C ALA A 608 0.58 -23.92 -9.80
N THR A 609 1.63 -24.38 -9.12
CA THR A 609 1.65 -25.61 -8.33
C THR A 609 1.91 -25.25 -6.87
N LYS A 610 1.09 -25.76 -5.94
CA LYS A 610 1.28 -25.55 -4.50
C LYS A 610 1.96 -26.77 -3.85
N SER A 611 3.03 -26.53 -3.11
CA SER A 611 3.71 -27.53 -2.27
C SER A 611 3.84 -27.01 -0.83
N GLY A 612 3.11 -27.61 0.12
CA GLY A 612 3.06 -27.11 1.50
C GLY A 612 2.41 -25.73 1.58
N THR A 613 3.16 -24.69 1.91
CA THR A 613 2.74 -23.28 1.91
C THR A 613 3.41 -22.45 0.80
N THR A 614 4.22 -23.09 -0.05
CA THR A 614 4.90 -22.45 -1.18
C THR A 614 4.07 -22.61 -2.45
N LEU A 615 3.86 -21.50 -3.15
CA LEU A 615 3.22 -21.46 -4.45
C LEU A 615 4.28 -21.24 -5.52
N THR A 616 4.41 -22.16 -6.48
CA THR A 616 5.31 -22.01 -7.62
C THR A 616 4.49 -21.66 -8.85
N LEU A 617 4.70 -20.49 -9.44
CA LEU A 617 4.11 -20.10 -10.72
C LEU A 617 4.76 -20.97 -11.81
N ASN A 618 3.95 -21.60 -12.66
CA ASN A 618 4.46 -22.34 -13.80
C ASN A 618 4.30 -21.46 -15.04
N MET A 619 5.41 -20.90 -15.50
CA MET A 619 5.48 -20.19 -16.78
C MET A 619 5.23 -21.19 -17.91
N THR A 620 4.35 -20.84 -18.85
CA THR A 620 4.00 -21.71 -19.98
C THR A 620 4.34 -21.00 -21.29
N PRO A 621 4.84 -21.72 -22.32
CA PRO A 621 5.17 -21.08 -23.59
C PRO A 621 3.97 -20.31 -24.18
N GLY A 622 4.10 -18.98 -24.31
CA GLY A 622 3.07 -18.05 -24.79
C GLY A 622 2.19 -17.42 -23.70
N ALA A 623 2.60 -17.52 -22.44
CA ALA A 623 2.06 -16.81 -21.29
C ALA A 623 3.20 -16.01 -20.65
N ASP A 624 3.37 -14.77 -21.11
CA ASP A 624 4.54 -13.96 -20.78
C ASP A 624 4.19 -12.91 -19.71
N HIS A 625 3.01 -13.04 -19.08
CA HIS A 625 2.55 -12.10 -18.05
C HIS A 625 1.68 -12.79 -16.99
N TYR A 626 2.11 -12.71 -15.72
CA TYR A 626 1.42 -13.21 -14.55
C TYR A 626 1.23 -12.11 -13.50
N VAL A 627 0.02 -12.05 -12.92
CA VAL A 627 -0.32 -11.13 -11.83
C VAL A 627 -0.85 -11.92 -10.64
N VAL A 628 -0.31 -11.66 -9.44
CA VAL A 628 -0.75 -12.29 -8.19
C VAL A 628 -1.41 -11.25 -7.29
N LEU A 629 -2.67 -11.47 -6.95
CA LEU A 629 -3.54 -10.54 -6.21
C LEU A 629 -3.94 -11.10 -4.83
N PRO A 630 -4.30 -10.26 -3.86
CA PRO A 630 -4.90 -10.71 -2.60
C PRO A 630 -6.23 -11.43 -2.83
N GLY A 631 -6.44 -12.52 -2.09
CA GLY A 631 -7.73 -13.20 -2.00
C GLY A 631 -8.71 -12.44 -1.11
N THR A 632 -10.01 -12.56 -1.39
CA THR A 632 -11.08 -11.85 -0.68
C THR A 632 -11.69 -12.66 0.49
N ASP A 633 -10.99 -13.69 0.98
CA ASP A 633 -11.50 -14.53 2.07
C ASP A 633 -11.13 -13.92 3.43
N PRO A 634 -12.09 -13.43 4.23
CA PRO A 634 -11.80 -12.83 5.53
C PRO A 634 -11.23 -13.84 6.54
N ASN A 635 -11.35 -15.15 6.30
CA ASN A 635 -10.84 -16.20 7.17
C ASN A 635 -9.43 -16.68 6.81
N ASP A 636 -8.87 -16.22 5.68
CA ASP A 636 -7.53 -16.60 5.21
C ASP A 636 -6.79 -15.38 4.65
N SER A 637 -6.11 -14.67 5.54
CA SER A 637 -5.28 -13.50 5.19
C SER A 637 -4.13 -13.84 4.23
N ASN A 638 -3.80 -15.12 4.06
CA ASN A 638 -2.72 -15.63 3.22
C ASN A 638 -3.24 -16.23 1.90
N ARG A 639 -4.49 -15.92 1.55
CA ARG A 639 -5.08 -16.32 0.27
C ARG A 639 -4.56 -15.40 -0.84
N VAL A 640 -4.17 -16.01 -1.96
CA VAL A 640 -3.71 -15.32 -3.17
C VAL A 640 -4.49 -15.79 -4.40
N VAL A 641 -4.57 -14.94 -5.42
CA VAL A 641 -5.21 -15.23 -6.71
C VAL A 641 -4.21 -14.98 -7.82
N VAL A 642 -3.89 -16.00 -8.60
CA VAL A 642 -2.98 -15.91 -9.76
C VAL A 642 -3.80 -15.74 -11.04
N ARG A 643 -3.44 -14.77 -11.86
CA ARG A 643 -3.97 -14.53 -13.21
C ARG A 643 -2.83 -14.65 -14.21
N GLY A 644 -3.02 -15.43 -15.27
CA GLY A 644 -2.09 -15.50 -16.40
C GLY A 644 -2.68 -14.81 -17.62
N PHE A 645 -1.85 -14.13 -18.41
CA PHE A 645 -2.24 -13.39 -19.60
C PHE A 645 -1.42 -13.82 -20.81
N ARG A 646 -2.00 -13.69 -22.01
CA ARG A 646 -1.26 -13.77 -23.28
C ARG A 646 -0.62 -12.42 -23.59
N ALA A 647 0.32 -12.43 -24.53
CA ALA A 647 0.94 -11.22 -25.08
C ALA A 647 -0.05 -10.15 -25.62
N ASP A 648 -1.27 -10.55 -26.02
CA ASP A 648 -2.32 -9.61 -26.48
C ASP A 648 -3.18 -9.03 -25.33
N GLY A 649 -2.84 -9.34 -24.07
CA GLY A 649 -3.56 -8.93 -22.87
C GLY A 649 -4.80 -9.78 -22.55
N SER A 650 -5.12 -10.81 -23.35
CA SER A 650 -6.23 -11.71 -23.02
C SER A 650 -5.90 -12.62 -21.84
N VAL A 651 -6.86 -12.74 -20.91
CA VAL A 651 -6.73 -13.65 -19.75
C VAL A 651 -6.70 -15.10 -20.23
N ILE A 652 -5.70 -15.86 -19.77
CA ILE A 652 -5.54 -17.29 -20.03
C ILE A 652 -6.38 -18.10 -19.03
N ASP A 653 -6.18 -17.87 -17.74
CA ASP A 653 -6.88 -18.54 -16.64
C ASP A 653 -6.76 -17.68 -15.36
N THR A 654 -7.56 -17.98 -14.33
CA THR A 654 -7.47 -17.33 -13.01
C THR A 654 -7.69 -18.38 -11.93
N ARG A 655 -6.81 -18.45 -10.92
CA ARG A 655 -6.88 -19.47 -9.85
C ARG A 655 -6.55 -18.92 -8.46
N GLY A 656 -7.36 -19.28 -7.48
CA GLY A 656 -7.12 -18.95 -6.07
C GLY A 656 -6.37 -20.05 -5.30
N PHE A 657 -5.47 -19.65 -4.40
CA PHE A 657 -4.71 -20.53 -3.53
C PHE A 657 -4.74 -20.00 -2.10
N SER A 658 -5.08 -20.86 -1.13
CA SER A 658 -5.17 -20.52 0.30
C SER A 658 -3.89 -20.87 1.06
N ASN A 659 -3.65 -20.29 2.24
CA ASN A 659 -2.49 -20.58 3.10
C ASN A 659 -1.12 -20.51 2.38
N ILE A 660 -0.85 -19.41 1.66
CA ILE A 660 0.44 -19.18 0.98
C ILE A 660 1.33 -18.28 1.83
N THR A 661 2.59 -18.69 2.03
CA THR A 661 3.59 -17.90 2.76
C THR A 661 4.80 -17.53 1.91
N ARG A 662 4.99 -18.22 0.77
CA ARG A 662 6.08 -17.97 -0.18
C ARG A 662 5.58 -18.16 -1.61
N ILE A 663 5.94 -17.26 -2.51
CA ILE A 663 5.67 -17.35 -3.95
C ILE A 663 7.01 -17.49 -4.67
N VAL A 664 7.10 -18.41 -5.63
CA VAL A 664 8.30 -18.64 -6.44
C VAL A 664 7.90 -18.62 -7.91
N ALA A 665 8.67 -17.96 -8.75
CA ALA A 665 8.50 -18.01 -10.21
C ALA A 665 9.86 -18.16 -10.88
N LEU A 666 9.88 -18.98 -11.93
CA LEU A 666 11.03 -19.13 -12.83
C LEU A 666 10.55 -18.76 -14.22
N GLY A 667 11.02 -17.64 -14.72
CA GLY A 667 10.78 -17.16 -16.07
C GLY A 667 11.39 -18.08 -17.13
N SER A 668 11.14 -17.70 -18.38
CA SER A 668 11.39 -18.46 -19.58
C SER A 668 12.56 -17.87 -20.38
N ASP A 669 12.61 -18.14 -21.68
CA ASP A 669 13.67 -17.62 -22.55
C ASP A 669 13.22 -16.33 -23.30
N GLY A 670 12.13 -15.68 -22.90
CA GLY A 670 11.71 -14.40 -23.50
C GLY A 670 10.99 -13.50 -22.50
N ASP A 671 10.76 -12.24 -22.92
CA ASP A 671 10.25 -11.14 -22.11
C ASP A 671 9.04 -11.50 -21.22
N ASP A 672 9.30 -11.71 -19.93
CA ASP A 672 8.35 -12.17 -18.92
C ASP A 672 7.99 -11.03 -17.95
N ILE A 673 6.69 -10.92 -17.64
CA ILE A 673 6.15 -9.95 -16.69
C ILE A 673 5.58 -10.69 -15.49
N ILE A 674 6.11 -10.45 -14.30
CA ILE A 674 5.66 -11.09 -13.06
C ILE A 674 5.38 -10.01 -12.02
N GLU A 675 4.10 -9.76 -11.74
CA GLU A 675 3.66 -8.71 -10.82
C GLU A 675 2.97 -9.30 -9.58
N ILE A 676 3.55 -9.04 -8.40
CA ILE A 676 2.96 -9.38 -7.11
C ILE A 676 2.33 -8.11 -6.53
N ASP A 677 1.02 -8.16 -6.22
CA ASP A 677 0.31 -7.00 -5.67
C ASP A 677 0.94 -6.52 -4.36
N GLY A 678 1.18 -5.22 -4.26
CA GLY A 678 1.82 -4.59 -3.10
C GLY A 678 1.10 -4.83 -1.76
N LYS A 679 -0.16 -5.29 -1.75
CA LYS A 679 -0.88 -5.66 -0.51
C LYS A 679 -0.49 -7.04 0.03
N LEU A 680 0.19 -7.86 -0.76
CA LEU A 680 0.65 -9.19 -0.37
C LEU A 680 1.94 -9.09 0.44
N ASN A 681 1.99 -9.77 1.58
CA ASN A 681 3.15 -9.79 2.47
C ASN A 681 3.92 -11.12 2.44
N GLN A 682 3.64 -11.98 1.47
CA GLN A 682 4.33 -13.25 1.32
C GLN A 682 5.76 -13.02 0.83
N ALA A 683 6.69 -13.87 1.25
CA ALA A 683 8.05 -13.83 0.71
C ALA A 683 8.03 -14.25 -0.77
N VAL A 684 8.82 -13.59 -1.61
CA VAL A 684 8.84 -13.86 -3.05
C VAL A 684 10.25 -14.22 -3.52
N GLU A 685 10.34 -15.11 -4.49
CA GLU A 685 11.58 -15.42 -5.23
C GLU A 685 11.23 -15.49 -6.71
N LEU A 686 11.68 -14.50 -7.49
CA LEU A 686 11.37 -14.36 -8.91
C LEU A 686 12.68 -14.39 -9.71
N HIS A 687 12.71 -15.18 -10.78
CA HIS A 687 13.81 -15.24 -11.73
C HIS A 687 13.24 -14.90 -13.12
N GLY A 688 13.82 -13.94 -13.83
CA GLY A 688 13.40 -13.51 -15.17
C GLY A 688 13.82 -14.50 -16.25
N GLY A 689 15.10 -14.88 -16.26
CA GLY A 689 15.63 -15.85 -17.22
C GLY A 689 16.33 -15.14 -18.38
N ALA A 690 15.96 -15.45 -19.62
CA ALA A 690 16.52 -14.71 -20.75
C ALA A 690 15.43 -13.84 -21.38
N GLY A 691 15.75 -12.62 -21.78
CA GLY A 691 14.77 -11.68 -22.33
C GLY A 691 14.78 -10.38 -21.54
N ASN A 692 13.93 -9.44 -21.94
CA ASN A 692 13.76 -8.19 -21.19
C ASN A 692 12.54 -8.33 -20.27
N ASP A 693 12.80 -8.59 -19.00
CA ASP A 693 11.82 -9.02 -18.04
C ASP A 693 11.38 -7.87 -17.12
N ARG A 694 10.21 -8.02 -16.52
CA ARG A 694 9.67 -7.09 -15.52
C ARG A 694 9.22 -7.84 -14.29
N LEU A 695 9.96 -7.68 -13.20
CA LEU A 695 9.72 -8.35 -11.94
C LEU A 695 9.29 -7.33 -10.88
N VAL A 696 8.10 -7.50 -10.30
CA VAL A 696 7.57 -6.60 -9.27
C VAL A 696 7.18 -7.38 -8.03
N ALA A 697 7.81 -7.07 -6.90
CA ALA A 697 7.57 -7.68 -5.61
C ALA A 697 6.35 -7.09 -4.87
N GLY A 698 5.85 -7.85 -3.89
CA GLY A 698 4.82 -7.40 -2.95
C GLY A 698 5.45 -6.65 -1.76
N SER A 699 4.72 -6.52 -0.66
CA SER A 699 5.25 -5.92 0.60
C SER A 699 6.15 -6.86 1.42
N GLY A 700 6.22 -8.16 1.10
CA GLY A 700 7.06 -9.13 1.82
C GLY A 700 8.48 -9.21 1.27
N ILE A 701 9.40 -9.84 2.02
CA ILE A 701 10.81 -10.04 1.61
C ILE A 701 10.89 -10.69 0.23
N ALA A 702 11.64 -10.08 -0.68
CA ALA A 702 11.81 -10.47 -2.06
C ALA A 702 13.24 -10.87 -2.38
N VAL A 703 13.38 -11.83 -3.30
CA VAL A 703 14.62 -12.13 -4.00
C VAL A 703 14.31 -12.11 -5.49
N LEU A 704 14.87 -11.15 -6.23
CA LEU A 704 14.64 -10.93 -7.66
C LEU A 704 15.94 -11.11 -8.43
N TYR A 705 15.92 -11.93 -9.47
CA TYR A 705 17.02 -12.09 -10.43
C TYR A 705 16.50 -11.74 -11.82
N GLY A 706 17.06 -10.74 -12.49
CA GLY A 706 16.78 -10.43 -13.91
C GLY A 706 17.34 -11.52 -14.82
N ASP A 707 18.60 -11.89 -14.56
CA ASP A 707 19.42 -12.84 -15.30
C ASP A 707 20.03 -12.23 -16.59
N ALA A 708 19.46 -12.42 -17.78
CA ALA A 708 20.08 -11.93 -19.01
C ALA A 708 19.11 -11.14 -19.89
N GLY A 709 19.44 -9.88 -20.15
CA GLY A 709 18.66 -8.94 -20.95
C GLY A 709 18.47 -7.62 -20.20
N ASN A 710 17.68 -6.72 -20.77
CA ASN A 710 17.44 -5.43 -20.13
C ASN A 710 16.19 -5.50 -19.25
N ASP A 711 16.39 -5.68 -17.95
CA ASP A 711 15.34 -6.02 -17.00
C ASP A 711 14.88 -4.83 -16.16
N ILE A 712 13.66 -4.95 -15.62
CA ILE A 712 13.09 -4.01 -14.67
C ILE A 712 12.75 -4.76 -13.39
N LEU A 713 13.51 -4.50 -12.33
CA LEU A 713 13.33 -5.11 -11.02
C LEU A 713 12.81 -4.07 -10.02
N ILE A 714 11.66 -4.36 -9.40
CA ILE A 714 11.03 -3.48 -8.42
C ILE A 714 10.78 -4.26 -7.12
N GLY A 715 11.51 -3.89 -6.08
CA GLY A 715 11.39 -4.39 -4.72
C GLY A 715 10.13 -3.92 -3.99
N GLY A 716 10.02 -4.29 -2.73
CA GLY A 716 8.86 -4.15 -1.87
C GLY A 716 9.03 -3.10 -0.78
N ARG A 717 8.49 -3.39 0.40
CA ARG A 717 8.64 -2.55 1.62
C ARG A 717 9.48 -3.23 2.69
N SER A 718 10.13 -4.33 2.33
CA SER A 718 10.91 -5.19 3.23
C SER A 718 12.36 -5.20 2.75
N ALA A 719 13.28 -5.70 3.58
CA ALA A 719 14.66 -5.91 3.17
C ALA A 719 14.75 -7.01 2.09
N ASP A 720 15.02 -6.59 0.87
CA ASP A 720 14.96 -7.39 -0.35
C ASP A 720 16.37 -7.65 -0.92
N THR A 721 16.46 -8.57 -1.88
CA THR A 721 17.68 -8.84 -2.63
C THR A 721 17.36 -8.79 -4.12
N LEU A 722 18.01 -7.90 -4.85
CA LEU A 722 17.78 -7.64 -6.26
C LEU A 722 19.11 -7.80 -7.01
N ASP A 723 19.10 -8.51 -8.13
CA ASP A 723 20.28 -8.80 -8.95
C ASP A 723 19.85 -8.67 -10.42
N GLY A 724 20.33 -7.63 -11.12
CA GLY A 724 20.00 -7.35 -12.52
C GLY A 724 20.53 -8.45 -13.43
N GLY A 725 21.86 -8.57 -13.50
CA GLY A 725 22.53 -9.66 -14.21
C GLY A 725 23.38 -9.14 -15.36
N ASP A 726 23.21 -9.71 -16.55
CA ASP A 726 23.90 -9.25 -17.77
C ASP A 726 22.99 -8.28 -18.56
N ASP A 727 23.60 -7.29 -19.23
CA ASP A 727 22.97 -6.21 -20.00
C ASP A 727 22.39 -5.06 -19.14
N ASN A 728 21.61 -4.14 -19.71
CA ASN A 728 21.30 -2.85 -19.07
C ASN A 728 20.00 -2.90 -18.26
N ASP A 729 20.09 -2.82 -16.95
CA ASP A 729 18.98 -3.01 -16.03
C ASP A 729 18.46 -1.71 -15.39
N THR A 730 17.22 -1.77 -14.92
CA THR A 730 16.62 -0.73 -14.07
C THR A 730 16.10 -1.35 -12.79
N ILE A 731 16.72 -0.98 -11.67
CA ILE A 731 16.49 -1.59 -10.37
C ILE A 731 15.99 -0.55 -9.37
N THR A 732 14.94 -0.89 -8.61
CA THR A 732 14.35 -0.03 -7.58
C THR A 732 14.11 -0.84 -6.30
N GLY A 733 14.84 -0.55 -5.22
CA GLY A 733 14.70 -1.22 -3.92
C GLY A 733 13.37 -0.92 -3.20
N ASN A 734 12.93 0.34 -3.29
CA ASN A 734 11.75 0.94 -2.64
C ASN A 734 11.93 1.23 -1.15
N ALA A 735 11.55 0.33 -0.24
CA ALA A 735 11.71 0.61 1.17
C ALA A 735 12.21 -0.65 1.87
N GLY A 736 13.19 -0.54 2.74
CA GLY A 736 13.87 -1.72 3.25
C GLY A 736 15.34 -1.42 3.44
N ASN A 737 16.07 -2.40 3.93
CA ASN A 737 17.53 -2.36 3.85
C ASN A 737 17.89 -3.41 2.82
N ASP A 738 18.03 -2.98 1.58
CA ASP A 738 18.07 -3.83 0.41
C ASP A 738 19.50 -4.17 0.02
N ILE A 739 19.66 -5.31 -0.66
CA ILE A 739 20.92 -5.70 -1.29
C ILE A 739 20.68 -5.68 -2.78
N ILE A 740 21.32 -4.74 -3.49
CA ILE A 740 21.13 -4.53 -4.92
C ILE A 740 22.44 -4.78 -5.66
N ARG A 741 22.38 -5.56 -6.74
CA ARG A 741 23.46 -5.71 -7.71
C ARG A 741 22.96 -5.33 -9.10
N GLY A 742 23.62 -4.42 -9.79
CA GLY A 742 23.38 -4.11 -11.20
C GLY A 742 23.83 -5.28 -12.06
N GLY A 743 25.14 -5.52 -12.07
CA GLY A 743 25.74 -6.66 -12.75
C GLY A 743 26.71 -6.20 -13.83
N ALA A 744 26.51 -6.59 -15.08
CA ALA A 744 27.34 -6.14 -16.19
C ALA A 744 26.47 -5.41 -17.21
N GLY A 745 26.67 -4.12 -17.44
CA GLY A 745 25.71 -3.37 -18.23
C GLY A 745 25.89 -1.86 -18.14
N VAL A 746 24.85 -1.12 -18.45
CA VAL A 746 24.73 0.27 -18.02
C VAL A 746 23.42 0.33 -17.27
N ASP A 747 23.53 0.33 -15.95
CA ASP A 747 22.43 0.11 -15.04
C ASP A 747 21.93 1.42 -14.43
N VAL A 748 20.65 1.42 -14.07
CA VAL A 748 20.03 2.52 -13.31
C VAL A 748 19.49 1.95 -12.01
N ILE A 749 20.08 2.33 -10.89
CA ILE A 749 19.81 1.76 -9.57
C ILE A 749 19.31 2.84 -8.62
N HIS A 750 18.16 2.59 -7.99
CA HIS A 750 17.61 3.42 -6.92
C HIS A 750 17.41 2.60 -5.63
N GLY A 751 18.14 2.94 -4.55
CA GLY A 751 17.96 2.37 -3.21
C GLY A 751 16.59 2.71 -2.63
N ASN A 752 16.24 4.01 -2.65
CA ASN A 752 15.07 4.62 -2.01
C ASN A 752 15.15 4.66 -0.46
N GLU A 753 14.13 4.20 0.28
CA GLU A 753 14.08 4.37 1.74
C GLU A 753 14.75 3.21 2.50
N GLY A 754 15.82 3.49 3.23
CA GLY A 754 16.46 2.62 4.22
C GLY A 754 17.94 2.45 3.95
N ASN A 755 18.63 1.64 4.75
CA ASN A 755 20.10 1.53 4.64
C ASN A 755 20.45 0.40 3.67
N ASP A 756 20.76 0.75 2.44
CA ASP A 756 20.94 -0.17 1.32
C ASP A 756 22.42 -0.54 1.11
N THR A 757 22.64 -1.68 0.46
CA THR A 757 23.95 -2.12 -0.01
C THR A 757 23.87 -2.31 -1.52
N ILE A 758 24.55 -1.43 -2.26
CA ILE A 758 24.46 -1.34 -3.72
C ILE A 758 25.82 -1.64 -4.34
N ASP A 759 25.83 -2.52 -5.34
CA ASP A 759 26.98 -2.90 -6.18
C ASP A 759 26.56 -2.68 -7.65
N GLY A 760 27.07 -1.64 -8.31
CA GLY A 760 26.75 -1.31 -9.71
C GLY A 760 27.25 -2.40 -10.65
N GLY A 761 28.56 -2.67 -10.60
CA GLY A 761 29.21 -3.77 -11.29
C GLY A 761 30.07 -3.28 -12.44
N ASP A 762 30.07 -3.97 -13.58
CA ASP A 762 30.84 -3.56 -14.76
C ASP A 762 29.99 -2.67 -15.68
N GLY A 763 30.47 -1.48 -16.00
CA GLY A 763 29.95 -0.56 -17.00
C GLY A 763 29.70 0.84 -16.44
N ASN A 764 28.98 1.70 -17.17
CA ASN A 764 28.84 3.11 -16.80
C ASN A 764 27.46 3.34 -16.17
N ASP A 765 27.37 3.17 -14.86
CA ASP A 765 26.12 3.07 -14.13
C ASP A 765 25.61 4.41 -13.58
N GLN A 766 24.32 4.47 -13.27
CA GLN A 766 23.69 5.56 -12.52
C GLN A 766 23.12 5.01 -11.22
N ILE A 767 23.66 5.45 -10.09
CA ILE A 767 23.33 4.91 -8.77
C ILE A 767 22.85 6.03 -7.85
N PHE A 768 21.67 5.84 -7.27
CA PHE A 768 21.07 6.72 -6.28
C PHE A 768 20.87 5.93 -4.97
N GLY A 769 21.54 6.34 -3.89
CA GLY A 769 21.32 5.84 -2.53
C GLY A 769 19.95 6.25 -1.98
N ASP A 770 19.52 7.47 -2.32
CA ASP A 770 18.28 8.11 -1.85
C ASP A 770 18.25 8.39 -0.33
N VAL A 771 17.50 7.66 0.50
CA VAL A 771 17.29 8.03 1.91
C VAL A 771 17.73 6.91 2.83
N GLY A 772 18.87 7.05 3.48
CA GLY A 772 19.41 6.05 4.39
C GLY A 772 20.90 6.22 4.59
N ASN A 773 21.52 5.36 5.40
CA ASN A 773 22.99 5.30 5.44
C ASN A 773 23.40 4.12 4.56
N ASP A 774 23.77 4.43 3.33
CA ASP A 774 23.96 3.47 2.27
C ASP A 774 25.42 3.06 2.12
N THR A 775 25.63 1.87 1.56
CA THR A 775 26.96 1.39 1.18
C THR A 775 26.95 1.11 -0.31
N ILE A 776 27.62 1.96 -1.07
CA ILE A 776 27.62 1.98 -2.52
C ILE A 776 29.01 1.64 -3.05
N THR A 777 29.09 0.70 -3.99
CA THR A 777 30.27 0.42 -4.82
C THR A 777 29.81 0.52 -6.27
N ALA A 778 30.33 1.48 -7.03
CA ALA A 778 29.89 1.70 -8.41
C ALA A 778 30.47 0.62 -9.32
N GLY A 779 31.77 0.36 -9.22
CA GLY A 779 32.40 -0.82 -9.80
C GLY A 779 33.42 -0.46 -10.86
N GLY A 780 33.21 -0.83 -12.11
CA GLY A 780 34.17 -0.57 -13.18
C GLY A 780 33.53 0.09 -14.40
N GLY A 781 33.86 1.34 -14.67
CA GLY A 781 33.36 2.15 -15.78
C GLY A 781 33.36 3.62 -15.38
N ASP A 782 32.84 4.51 -16.23
CA ASP A 782 32.69 5.92 -15.81
C ASP A 782 31.29 6.09 -15.20
N ASP A 783 31.19 6.04 -13.87
CA ASP A 783 29.94 5.96 -13.12
C ASP A 783 29.41 7.31 -12.64
N GLN A 784 28.10 7.38 -12.36
CA GLN A 784 27.46 8.52 -11.71
C GLN A 784 26.77 8.07 -10.42
N VAL A 785 27.22 8.59 -9.28
CA VAL A 785 26.77 8.15 -7.95
C VAL A 785 26.25 9.33 -7.13
N TRP A 786 25.07 9.17 -6.54
CA TRP A 786 24.49 10.08 -5.54
C TRP A 786 24.24 9.31 -4.25
N GLY A 787 24.84 9.75 -3.13
CA GLY A 787 24.53 9.27 -1.78
C GLY A 787 23.16 9.75 -1.30
N ASP A 788 22.82 11.00 -1.65
CA ASP A 788 21.58 11.68 -1.25
C ASP A 788 21.49 11.94 0.26
N VAL A 789 20.54 11.37 1.01
CA VAL A 789 20.27 11.74 2.41
C VAL A 789 20.72 10.63 3.36
N GLY A 790 21.84 10.85 4.05
CA GLY A 790 22.30 10.06 5.19
C GLY A 790 23.83 10.02 5.25
N ASN A 791 24.40 9.16 6.10
CA ASN A 791 25.86 9.05 6.22
C ASN A 791 26.33 7.87 5.39
N ASP A 792 26.74 8.13 4.17
CA ASP A 792 26.95 7.11 3.16
C ASP A 792 28.42 6.68 3.07
N VAL A 793 28.62 5.45 2.60
CA VAL A 793 29.94 4.92 2.26
C VAL A 793 29.96 4.65 0.77
N ILE A 794 30.69 5.45 0.02
CA ILE A 794 30.71 5.42 -1.45
C ILE A 794 32.11 5.04 -1.95
N ARG A 795 32.18 4.10 -2.89
CA ARG A 795 33.37 3.79 -3.69
C ARG A 795 33.04 3.94 -5.16
N GLY A 796 33.79 4.78 -5.88
CA GLY A 796 33.74 4.89 -7.34
C GLY A 796 34.20 3.58 -7.97
N GLY A 797 35.50 3.32 -7.92
CA GLY A 797 36.07 2.05 -8.37
C GLY A 797 37.09 2.28 -9.48
N ASP A 798 37.00 1.52 -10.56
CA ASP A 798 37.88 1.69 -11.73
C ASP A 798 37.17 2.57 -12.79
N GLY A 799 37.68 3.76 -13.13
CA GLY A 799 37.14 4.62 -14.18
C GLY A 799 37.04 6.09 -13.76
N ASN A 800 36.49 6.97 -14.59
CA ASN A 800 36.38 8.39 -14.24
C ASN A 800 34.99 8.67 -13.70
N ASP A 801 34.85 8.63 -12.38
CA ASP A 801 33.56 8.63 -11.71
C ASP A 801 33.12 10.05 -11.35
N THR A 802 31.80 10.25 -11.29
CA THR A 802 31.20 11.47 -10.74
C THR A 802 30.40 11.12 -9.50
N ILE A 803 30.87 11.54 -8.33
CA ILE A 803 30.33 11.17 -7.03
C ILE A 803 29.81 12.40 -6.28
N TYR A 804 28.58 12.32 -5.79
CA TYR A 804 27.94 13.33 -4.93
C TYR A 804 27.56 12.70 -3.59
N GLY A 805 28.13 13.19 -2.47
CA GLY A 805 27.78 12.77 -1.10
C GLY A 805 26.39 13.29 -0.68
N GLU A 806 26.12 14.57 -0.93
CA GLU A 806 24.86 15.28 -0.65
C GLU A 806 24.62 15.63 0.84
N GLU A 807 23.66 15.05 1.56
CA GLU A 807 23.35 15.42 2.97
C GLU A 807 23.78 14.33 3.96
N GLY A 808 24.86 14.56 4.71
CA GLY A 808 25.20 13.76 5.89
C GLY A 808 26.67 13.82 6.24
N ASN A 809 27.27 12.79 6.84
CA ASN A 809 28.73 12.75 7.05
C ASN A 809 29.25 11.54 6.29
N ASP A 810 29.71 11.77 5.07
CA ASP A 810 29.95 10.72 4.10
C ASP A 810 31.39 10.23 4.14
N THR A 811 31.60 9.00 3.69
CA THR A 811 32.94 8.42 3.48
C THR A 811 33.05 8.04 2.01
N ILE A 812 33.79 8.84 1.24
CA ILE A 812 33.89 8.74 -0.21
C ILE A 812 35.31 8.33 -0.61
N PHE A 813 35.41 7.33 -1.48
CA PHE A 813 36.64 6.92 -2.15
C PHE A 813 36.43 7.02 -3.67
N GLY A 814 37.23 7.81 -4.39
CA GLY A 814 37.24 7.80 -5.85
C GLY A 814 37.83 6.50 -6.40
N ASP A 815 38.89 6.03 -5.74
CA ASP A 815 39.66 4.83 -6.07
C ASP A 815 40.59 5.05 -7.29
N ALA A 816 40.30 4.60 -8.51
CA ALA A 816 41.25 4.70 -9.64
C ALA A 816 40.64 5.37 -10.88
N GLY A 817 41.17 6.52 -11.26
CA GLY A 817 40.80 7.27 -12.46
C GLY A 817 40.77 8.76 -12.18
N ASN A 818 40.28 9.56 -13.13
CA ASN A 818 40.18 11.00 -12.91
C ASN A 818 38.77 11.33 -12.40
N ASP A 819 38.59 11.36 -11.08
CA ASP A 819 37.27 11.43 -10.47
C ASP A 819 36.82 12.87 -10.21
N VAL A 820 35.50 13.08 -10.18
CA VAL A 820 34.85 14.32 -9.74
C VAL A 820 34.05 14.01 -8.48
N ILE A 821 34.47 14.55 -7.34
CA ILE A 821 33.88 14.24 -6.03
C ILE A 821 33.34 15.53 -5.38
N VAL A 822 32.08 15.51 -4.94
CA VAL A 822 31.45 16.61 -4.21
C VAL A 822 30.85 16.08 -2.90
N GLY A 823 31.43 16.45 -1.74
CA GLY A 823 30.92 16.08 -0.41
C GLY A 823 29.58 16.73 -0.07
N ALA A 824 29.43 18.02 -0.41
CA ALA A 824 28.24 18.84 -0.19
C ALA A 824 27.96 19.20 1.28
N ASN A 825 26.88 18.75 1.93
CA ASN A 825 26.57 19.16 3.31
C ASN A 825 27.04 18.09 4.29
N GLY A 826 28.12 18.35 5.04
CA GLY A 826 28.57 17.29 5.92
C GLY A 826 29.80 17.53 6.74
N ARG A 827 30.29 16.47 7.36
CA ARG A 827 31.69 16.43 7.80
C ARG A 827 32.27 15.18 7.18
N ASP A 828 32.75 15.34 5.97
CA ASP A 828 32.98 14.24 5.07
C ASP A 828 34.43 13.76 5.18
N TYR A 829 34.61 12.48 4.93
CA TYR A 829 35.91 11.87 4.71
C TYR A 829 36.00 11.56 3.21
N ILE A 830 36.93 12.21 2.51
CA ILE A 830 37.11 12.04 1.07
C ILE A 830 38.53 11.56 0.80
N ASP A 831 38.68 10.54 -0.05
CA ASP A 831 39.96 10.03 -0.56
C ASP A 831 39.84 9.91 -2.08
N GLY A 832 40.48 10.81 -2.84
CA GLY A 832 40.43 10.84 -4.32
C GLY A 832 40.98 9.54 -4.90
N GLY A 833 42.18 9.17 -4.50
CA GLY A 833 42.76 7.87 -4.82
C GLY A 833 43.93 7.99 -5.78
N ALA A 834 43.82 7.47 -6.99
CA ALA A 834 44.88 7.48 -7.99
C ALA A 834 44.44 8.16 -9.28
N ASP A 835 45.38 8.88 -9.91
CA ASP A 835 45.21 9.73 -11.09
C ASP A 835 44.65 11.12 -10.74
N GLU A 836 44.21 11.94 -11.71
CA GLU A 836 43.97 13.38 -11.49
C GLU A 836 42.52 13.68 -11.07
N ASP A 837 42.30 13.96 -9.79
CA ASP A 837 40.96 14.14 -9.22
C ASP A 837 40.53 15.62 -9.05
N ASP A 838 39.22 15.90 -9.10
CA ASP A 838 38.57 17.19 -8.79
C ASP A 838 37.62 17.02 -7.60
N ILE A 839 38.02 17.54 -6.44
CA ILE A 839 37.34 17.32 -5.15
C ILE A 839 36.81 18.65 -4.58
N ASP A 840 35.54 18.69 -4.22
CA ASP A 840 34.89 19.78 -3.46
C ASP A 840 34.31 19.22 -2.15
N GLY A 841 34.86 19.63 -1.00
CA GLY A 841 34.37 19.22 0.33
C GLY A 841 32.98 19.77 0.67
N GLY A 842 32.65 20.97 0.18
CA GLY A 842 31.33 21.57 0.39
C GLY A 842 31.20 22.42 1.66
N LEU A 843 30.28 22.07 2.55
CA LEU A 843 29.96 22.80 3.77
C LEU A 843 30.37 22.00 5.00
N MET A 844 30.67 22.75 6.06
CA MET A 844 31.15 22.27 7.35
C MET A 844 32.60 21.79 7.28
N SER A 845 32.97 20.72 7.97
CA SER A 845 34.38 20.51 8.35
C SER A 845 34.83 19.16 7.87
N ASP A 846 35.64 19.16 6.83
CA ASP A 846 35.92 17.97 6.05
C ASP A 846 37.36 17.49 6.21
N PHE A 847 37.56 16.20 5.95
CA PHE A 847 38.86 15.56 5.91
C PHE A 847 39.10 15.01 4.51
N ILE A 848 40.01 15.64 3.78
CA ILE A 848 40.22 15.34 2.36
C ILE A 848 41.64 14.81 2.16
N ILE A 849 41.72 13.68 1.45
CA ILE A 849 42.94 13.12 0.90
C ILE A 849 42.84 13.21 -0.63
N GLY A 850 43.79 13.88 -1.28
CA GLY A 850 43.89 13.89 -2.75
C GLY A 850 44.27 12.51 -3.26
N GLY A 851 45.45 12.04 -2.86
CA GLY A 851 45.93 10.72 -3.24
C GLY A 851 47.20 10.83 -4.05
N SER A 852 47.34 10.01 -5.09
CA SER A 852 48.44 10.10 -6.04
C SER A 852 47.97 10.67 -7.37
N GLY A 853 48.48 11.81 -7.77
CA GLY A 853 47.98 12.47 -8.97
C GLY A 853 48.23 13.96 -8.92
N ASN A 854 47.71 14.67 -9.92
CA ASN A 854 47.68 16.12 -9.89
C ASN A 854 46.28 16.57 -9.50
N ASP A 855 46.01 16.53 -8.19
CA ASP A 855 44.66 16.70 -7.68
C ASP A 855 44.30 18.18 -7.56
N ARG A 856 43.03 18.48 -7.84
CA ARG A 856 42.38 19.74 -7.60
C ARG A 856 41.46 19.57 -6.40
N ILE A 857 41.71 20.33 -5.33
CA ILE A 857 40.94 20.21 -4.09
C ILE A 857 40.42 21.59 -3.65
N ASP A 858 39.13 21.67 -3.39
CA ASP A 858 38.45 22.76 -2.67
C ASP A 858 37.91 22.18 -1.35
N GLY A 859 38.39 22.71 -0.22
CA GLY A 859 37.87 22.31 1.09
C GLY A 859 36.45 22.80 1.35
N GLY A 860 36.03 23.87 0.66
CA GLY A 860 34.72 24.46 0.85
C GLY A 860 34.66 25.44 2.02
N ALA A 861 33.65 25.32 2.88
CA ALA A 861 33.32 26.30 3.90
C ALA A 861 33.35 25.73 5.32
N ALA A 862 34.08 26.41 6.20
CA ALA A 862 34.38 26.07 7.59
C ALA A 862 35.74 25.36 7.69
N VAL A 863 35.97 24.59 8.76
CA VAL A 863 37.34 24.19 9.13
C VAL A 863 37.67 22.83 8.52
N ASP A 864 38.58 22.83 7.56
CA ASP A 864 38.93 21.65 6.77
C ASP A 864 40.36 21.18 7.03
N THR A 865 40.58 19.88 6.85
CA THR A 865 41.90 19.26 6.89
C THR A 865 42.19 18.59 5.56
N ILE A 866 43.19 19.09 4.84
CA ILE A 866 43.52 18.65 3.48
C ILE A 866 44.91 18.04 3.43
N TYR A 867 45.03 16.86 2.83
CA TYR A 867 46.27 16.14 2.54
C TYR A 867 46.32 15.74 1.07
N GLY A 868 47.17 16.33 0.23
CA GLY A 868 47.24 15.85 -1.16
C GLY A 868 48.28 14.74 -1.44
N ASN A 869 48.66 13.97 -0.42
CA ASN A 869 49.75 12.96 -0.37
C ASN A 869 50.52 12.52 -1.67
N ALA A 870 50.70 11.22 -1.99
CA ALA A 870 51.99 10.68 -2.51
C ALA A 870 52.25 10.72 -4.04
N VAL A 871 53.40 11.29 -4.44
CA VAL A 871 54.00 11.32 -5.80
C VAL A 871 53.08 11.91 -6.87
N GLY A 872 52.83 13.21 -6.76
CA GLY A 872 52.09 14.01 -7.72
C GLY A 872 51.96 15.45 -7.20
N THR A 873 51.82 16.42 -8.10
CA THR A 873 51.77 17.85 -7.74
C THR A 873 50.37 18.23 -7.28
N ILE A 874 50.20 18.72 -6.04
CA ILE A 874 48.91 19.27 -5.58
C ILE A 874 48.74 20.64 -6.24
N GLN A 875 47.77 20.75 -7.14
CA GLN A 875 47.42 22.04 -7.71
C GLN A 875 46.15 22.58 -7.06
N LEU A 876 46.29 23.28 -5.93
CA LEU A 876 45.27 24.23 -5.45
C LEU A 876 45.34 25.50 -6.34
N MET A 877 45.10 25.32 -7.64
CA MET A 877 45.16 26.37 -8.65
C MET A 877 44.14 27.48 -8.37
N PRO A 878 44.53 28.78 -8.38
CA PRO A 878 43.59 29.87 -8.54
C PRO A 878 43.11 29.88 -9.99
N GLY A 879 41.96 29.26 -10.21
CA GLY A 879 41.40 29.08 -11.54
C GLY A 879 40.32 28.03 -11.56
N LEU A 880 39.18 28.40 -10.94
CA LEU A 880 37.90 27.70 -10.85
C LEU A 880 37.76 26.74 -9.63
N PHE A 881 37.51 27.31 -8.45
CA PHE A 881 37.25 26.65 -7.13
C PHE A 881 38.45 26.74 -6.20
N ASN A 882 38.16 27.25 -5.01
CA ASN A 882 38.92 28.16 -4.17
C ASN A 882 38.39 27.84 -2.78
N ASP A 883 39.25 27.58 -1.80
CA ASP A 883 38.86 27.68 -0.40
C ASP A 883 38.37 29.14 -0.18
N THR A 884 37.07 29.31 -0.40
CA THR A 884 36.31 30.57 -0.32
C THR A 884 35.79 30.73 1.10
N GLY A 885 36.04 29.73 1.95
CA GLY A 885 35.64 29.68 3.33
C GLY A 885 36.33 30.74 4.17
N SER A 886 35.70 31.06 5.29
CA SER A 886 36.29 31.85 6.36
C SER A 886 36.77 30.95 7.52
N GLY A 887 36.96 29.65 7.26
CA GLY A 887 37.36 28.69 8.28
C GLY A 887 38.85 28.68 8.50
N ASN A 888 39.28 28.12 9.62
CA ASN A 888 40.67 28.03 10.02
C ASN A 888 41.23 26.68 9.59
N ASN A 889 41.79 26.60 8.39
CA ASN A 889 42.06 25.35 7.71
C ASN A 889 43.46 24.82 8.01
N VAL A 890 43.64 23.49 7.92
CA VAL A 890 44.95 22.83 7.99
C VAL A 890 45.23 22.19 6.65
N ILE A 891 46.22 22.73 5.93
CA ILE A 891 46.60 22.25 4.61
C ILE A 891 48.00 21.68 4.67
N ILE A 892 48.12 20.42 4.25
CA ILE A 892 49.39 19.72 4.14
C ILE A 892 49.61 19.38 2.67
N GLY A 893 50.65 19.99 2.13
CA GLY A 893 51.16 19.78 0.79
C GLY A 893 51.68 18.35 0.57
N GLY A 894 52.11 18.11 -0.65
CA GLY A 894 52.36 16.79 -1.21
C GLY A 894 53.83 16.58 -1.44
N SER A 895 54.14 15.92 -2.56
CA SER A 895 55.49 15.89 -3.11
C SER A 895 55.46 16.43 -4.53
N GLY A 896 56.19 17.49 -4.83
CA GLY A 896 56.23 18.18 -6.11
C GLY A 896 56.06 19.70 -5.93
N THR A 897 55.90 20.41 -7.04
CA THR A 897 55.43 21.80 -7.06
C THR A 897 53.94 21.86 -6.72
N ASP A 898 53.65 22.37 -5.55
CA ASP A 898 52.31 22.67 -5.06
C ASP A 898 51.98 24.16 -5.25
N LEU A 899 50.71 24.39 -5.54
CA LEU A 899 50.11 25.71 -5.60
C LEU A 899 49.04 25.74 -4.53
N ILE A 900 49.21 26.56 -3.50
CA ILE A 900 48.32 26.60 -2.33
C ILE A 900 47.68 27.99 -2.24
N SER A 901 46.35 28.03 -2.12
CA SER A 901 45.62 29.28 -1.84
C SER A 901 44.59 29.05 -0.74
N THR A 902 44.58 29.91 0.26
CA THR A 902 43.64 29.80 1.39
C THR A 902 42.64 30.95 1.43
N GLY A 903 41.54 30.74 2.18
CA GLY A 903 40.48 31.70 2.42
C GLY A 903 40.85 32.81 3.42
N THR A 904 39.84 33.52 3.95
CA THR A 904 40.07 34.65 4.87
C THR A 904 40.13 34.26 6.37
N GLY A 905 40.45 32.99 6.66
CA GLY A 905 40.51 32.45 8.01
C GLY A 905 41.91 32.50 8.61
N ASN A 906 42.07 31.92 9.80
CA ASN A 906 43.40 31.75 10.40
C ASN A 906 43.90 30.36 10.01
N ASP A 907 44.64 30.28 8.90
CA ASP A 907 45.01 29.01 8.29
C ASP A 907 46.39 28.54 8.74
N THR A 908 46.59 27.22 8.76
CA THR A 908 47.90 26.59 8.97
C THR A 908 48.30 25.82 7.71
N VAL A 909 49.36 26.26 7.05
CA VAL A 909 49.85 25.68 5.80
C VAL A 909 51.22 25.05 6.02
N TYR A 910 51.37 23.79 5.60
CA TYR A 910 52.65 23.11 5.45
C TYR A 910 52.83 22.79 3.96
N SER A 911 53.77 23.42 3.26
CA SER A 911 53.98 23.13 1.83
C SER A 911 54.59 21.75 1.58
N GLY A 912 55.33 21.19 2.55
CA GLY A 912 55.98 19.90 2.41
C GLY A 912 55.21 18.68 2.99
N SER A 913 55.71 17.49 2.65
CA SER A 913 55.13 16.21 3.09
C SER A 913 55.39 15.86 4.58
N TRP A 914 54.35 15.42 5.29
CA TRP A 914 54.46 14.86 6.65
C TRP A 914 54.94 13.40 6.66
N VAL A 915 55.99 13.10 7.44
CA VAL A 915 56.53 11.73 7.54
C VAL A 915 56.12 11.05 8.85
N GLY A 916 55.06 10.24 8.79
CA GLY A 916 54.72 9.25 9.80
C GLY A 916 53.51 9.57 10.67
N ASN A 917 53.12 8.58 11.48
CA ASN A 917 51.86 8.45 12.23
C ASN A 917 51.68 9.52 13.33
N GLY A 918 51.52 10.79 12.93
CA GLY A 918 50.77 11.83 13.65
C GLY A 918 51.49 12.76 14.63
N ALA A 919 52.74 13.23 14.43
CA ALA A 919 53.25 14.30 15.32
C ALA A 919 54.48 15.16 14.91
N THR A 920 55.08 15.06 13.73
CA THR A 920 56.20 15.97 13.41
C THR A 920 56.31 16.25 11.92
N TYR A 921 56.06 17.51 11.54
CA TYR A 921 56.48 18.06 10.25
C TYR A 921 57.99 17.87 10.12
N VAL A 922 58.42 17.22 9.04
CA VAL A 922 59.84 17.12 8.69
C VAL A 922 59.97 17.77 7.33
N PRO A 923 60.43 19.03 7.26
CA PRO A 923 60.60 19.69 5.98
C PRO A 923 61.56 18.85 5.12
N ARG A 924 61.22 18.68 3.85
CA ARG A 924 61.99 17.93 2.84
C ARG A 924 62.18 18.83 1.65
N GLU A 925 63.34 18.72 0.97
CA GLU A 925 63.54 19.43 -0.28
C GLU A 925 62.51 18.97 -1.31
N ASP A 926 61.70 19.91 -1.77
CA ASP A 926 60.82 19.75 -2.92
C ASP A 926 61.13 20.77 -4.02
N LEU A 927 60.35 20.73 -5.10
CA LEU A 927 60.36 21.76 -6.15
C LEU A 927 59.66 23.03 -5.66
N VAL A 928 59.93 24.15 -6.34
CA VAL A 928 59.38 25.47 -5.99
C VAL A 928 57.89 25.45 -5.67
N GLN A 929 57.51 26.00 -4.51
CA GLN A 929 56.13 26.12 -4.05
C GLN A 929 55.58 27.54 -4.23
N TYR A 930 54.26 27.68 -4.40
CA TYR A 930 53.59 28.98 -4.32
C TYR A 930 52.44 28.92 -3.33
N ILE A 931 52.50 29.75 -2.29
CA ILE A 931 51.51 29.85 -1.23
C ILE A 931 50.91 31.26 -1.26
N HIS A 932 49.59 31.33 -1.31
CA HIS A 932 48.83 32.56 -1.18
C HIS A 932 47.77 32.42 -0.08
N ALA A 933 48.07 32.93 1.11
CA ALA A 933 47.08 33.02 2.17
C ALA A 933 46.31 34.34 2.04
N ALA A 934 44.98 34.31 2.04
CA ALA A 934 44.21 35.56 2.11
C ALA A 934 44.25 36.12 3.55
N GLY A 935 43.48 37.17 3.85
CA GLY A 935 43.58 37.84 5.16
C GLY A 935 43.20 36.93 6.34
N GLY A 936 43.65 37.26 7.56
CA GLY A 936 43.51 36.38 8.74
C GLY A 936 44.88 36.16 9.39
N ASP A 937 44.93 35.63 10.62
CA ASP A 937 46.21 35.39 11.31
C ASP A 937 46.74 33.99 10.94
N ASN A 938 47.58 33.89 9.91
CA ASN A 938 48.00 32.61 9.33
C ASN A 938 49.34 32.10 9.90
N GLU A 939 49.52 30.79 9.93
CA GLU A 939 50.79 30.11 10.24
C GLU A 939 51.25 29.32 9.01
N ILE A 940 52.36 29.75 8.38
CA ILE A 940 52.85 29.20 7.13
C ILE A 940 54.23 28.59 7.34
N HIS A 941 54.37 27.33 6.92
CA HIS A 941 55.60 26.57 6.92
C HIS A 941 55.98 26.17 5.50
N GLY A 942 57.04 26.78 5.00
CA GLY A 942 57.77 26.38 3.80
C GLY A 942 58.42 24.99 3.92
N ASP A 943 59.07 24.53 2.86
CA ASP A 943 59.76 23.24 2.80
C ASP A 943 61.29 23.36 2.97
N LEU A 944 62.14 22.68 2.20
CA LEU A 944 63.59 22.94 2.18
C LEU A 944 64.10 23.42 0.81
N GLY A 945 63.21 23.63 -0.15
CA GLY A 945 63.48 24.23 -1.45
C GLY A 945 62.95 25.67 -1.53
N ASP A 946 63.18 26.32 -2.68
CA ASP A 946 62.81 27.73 -2.88
C ASP A 946 61.29 27.93 -2.86
N ASP A 947 60.77 28.69 -1.88
CA ASP A 947 59.35 28.95 -1.70
C ASP A 947 58.94 30.37 -2.12
N ILE A 948 57.70 30.52 -2.59
CA ILE A 948 57.07 31.83 -2.82
C ILE A 948 55.85 31.95 -1.91
N ILE A 949 55.95 32.80 -0.90
CA ILE A 949 54.92 32.98 0.12
C ILE A 949 54.35 34.38 0.01
N VAL A 950 53.03 34.49 -0.16
CA VAL A 950 52.30 35.75 -0.20
C VAL A 950 51.15 35.69 0.80
N THR A 951 51.08 36.63 1.74
CA THR A 951 49.97 36.70 2.69
C THR A 951 49.14 37.97 2.54
N GLY A 952 47.87 37.87 2.93
CA GLY A 952 46.95 39.01 3.03
C GLY A 952 47.11 39.77 4.34
N PRO A 953 46.19 40.70 4.67
CA PRO A 953 46.25 41.41 5.95
C PRO A 953 45.94 40.50 7.15
N GLY A 954 46.72 40.58 8.23
CA GLY A 954 46.58 39.70 9.40
C GLY A 954 47.79 39.73 10.33
N LEU A 955 47.80 38.97 11.43
CA LEU A 955 49.02 38.71 12.20
C LEU A 955 49.60 37.37 11.76
N ASP A 956 50.45 37.39 10.72
CA ASP A 956 50.97 36.18 10.12
C ASP A 956 52.26 35.70 10.80
N THR A 957 52.47 34.39 10.84
CA THR A 957 53.72 33.75 11.23
C THR A 957 54.23 32.90 10.07
N ILE A 958 55.42 33.21 9.56
CA ILE A 958 55.96 32.60 8.34
C ILE A 958 57.34 32.00 8.64
N PHE A 959 57.55 30.74 8.23
CA PHE A 959 58.83 30.03 8.30
C PHE A 959 59.22 29.52 6.91
N GLY A 960 60.27 30.06 6.28
CA GLY A 960 60.78 29.59 4.98
C GLY A 960 61.69 28.35 5.10
N TYR A 961 62.47 28.27 6.18
CA TYR A 961 63.43 27.19 6.51
C TYR A 961 64.71 27.14 5.67
N GLN A 962 64.72 26.50 4.50
CA GLN A 962 65.89 26.38 3.62
C GLN A 962 65.44 26.62 2.18
N GLY A 963 66.27 27.26 1.37
CA GLY A 963 65.92 27.60 -0.01
C GLY A 963 66.09 29.10 -0.26
N ASP A 964 66.19 29.53 -1.52
CA ASP A 964 66.22 30.96 -1.84
C ASP A 964 64.77 31.47 -1.93
N ASP A 965 64.21 31.91 -0.80
CA ASP A 965 62.77 32.15 -0.64
C ASP A 965 62.35 33.57 -1.03
N VAL A 966 61.09 33.71 -1.46
CA VAL A 966 60.43 35.02 -1.70
C VAL A 966 59.21 35.15 -0.80
N ILE A 967 59.32 35.99 0.22
CA ILE A 967 58.26 36.22 1.21
C ILE A 967 57.72 37.65 1.07
N LEU A 968 56.42 37.75 0.78
CA LEU A 968 55.67 39.00 0.73
C LEU A 968 54.56 38.92 1.78
N SER A 969 54.81 39.42 3.00
CA SER A 969 53.75 39.47 4.01
C SER A 969 52.83 40.66 3.74
N GLY A 970 51.55 40.49 4.06
CA GLY A 970 50.55 41.54 3.91
C GLY A 970 50.63 42.59 5.02
N ALA A 971 49.54 43.34 5.22
CA ALA A 971 49.49 44.34 6.26
C ALA A 971 49.17 43.73 7.64
N GLY A 972 50.01 43.95 8.64
CA GLY A 972 49.81 43.53 10.02
C GLY A 972 51.09 43.57 10.85
N ASN A 973 51.11 42.90 12.00
CA ASN A 973 52.35 42.80 12.80
C ASN A 973 52.85 41.36 12.68
N ASP A 974 53.61 41.10 11.63
CA ASP A 974 53.95 39.75 11.22
C ASP A 974 55.23 39.27 11.90
N VAL A 975 55.40 37.95 11.97
CA VAL A 975 56.61 37.28 12.44
C VAL A 975 57.15 36.43 11.30
N ILE A 976 58.29 36.81 10.74
CA ILE A 976 58.89 36.16 9.58
C ILE A 976 60.27 35.61 9.97
N ASP A 977 60.48 34.33 9.70
CA ASP A 977 61.79 33.66 9.74
C ASP A 977 62.06 33.08 8.35
N ALA A 978 62.89 33.76 7.56
CA ALA A 978 63.14 33.36 6.17
C ALA A 978 63.95 32.05 6.13
N GLY A 979 65.07 31.98 6.84
CA GLY A 979 65.78 30.72 7.10
C GLY A 979 67.21 30.72 6.57
N ASP A 980 67.63 29.60 5.99
CA ASP A 980 68.95 29.46 5.36
C ASP A 980 68.78 29.54 3.82
N GLY A 981 69.32 30.56 3.15
CA GLY A 981 69.17 30.80 1.73
C GLY A 981 69.50 32.24 1.35
N ASP A 982 69.60 32.58 0.07
CA ASP A 982 69.64 34.00 -0.35
C ASP A 982 68.18 34.51 -0.50
N ASP A 983 67.59 35.02 0.58
CA ASP A 983 66.15 35.30 0.67
C ASP A 983 65.75 36.73 0.26
N LEU A 984 64.49 36.89 -0.18
CA LEU A 984 63.85 38.19 -0.41
C LEU A 984 62.60 38.32 0.45
N VAL A 985 62.64 39.24 1.43
CA VAL A 985 61.52 39.51 2.34
C VAL A 985 61.00 40.94 2.18
N VAL A 986 59.69 41.09 2.06
CA VAL A 986 58.97 42.37 2.10
C VAL A 986 57.82 42.25 3.09
N SER A 987 57.83 43.03 4.18
CA SER A 987 56.84 42.90 5.26
C SER A 987 55.68 43.93 5.22
N GLU A 988 55.53 44.66 4.12
CA GLU A 988 54.47 45.67 3.90
C GLU A 988 54.21 46.65 5.06
N PHE A 989 53.03 46.62 5.71
CA PHE A 989 52.60 47.65 6.68
C PHE A 989 52.34 47.03 8.05
N GLY A 990 53.07 47.44 9.09
CA GLY A 990 52.73 47.31 10.50
C GLY A 990 53.94 47.22 11.42
N HIS A 991 53.94 46.35 12.42
CA HIS A 991 55.04 46.23 13.39
C HIS A 991 55.68 44.87 13.29
N ASP A 992 56.48 44.67 12.26
CA ASP A 992 56.94 43.35 11.87
C ASP A 992 58.19 42.94 12.64
N THR A 993 58.35 41.63 12.81
CA THR A 993 59.57 41.01 13.33
C THR A 993 60.11 40.07 12.27
N VAL A 994 61.23 40.44 11.66
CA VAL A 994 61.85 39.68 10.57
C VAL A 994 63.22 39.16 10.97
N SER A 995 63.46 37.87 10.70
CA SER A 995 64.74 37.19 10.78
C SER A 995 65.10 36.70 9.37
N GLY A 996 66.21 37.17 8.80
CA GLY A 996 66.72 36.68 7.50
C GLY A 996 67.30 35.28 7.67
N GLY A 997 68.35 35.15 8.48
CA GLY A 997 68.90 33.87 8.89
C GLY A 997 70.31 33.67 8.37
N LYS A 998 70.59 32.71 7.49
CA LYS A 998 71.92 32.60 6.85
C LYS A 998 71.81 32.72 5.33
N GLY A 999 72.62 33.59 4.76
CA GLY A 999 72.74 33.77 3.32
C GLY A 999 72.73 35.25 3.00
N ARG A 1000 72.62 35.62 1.72
CA ARG A 1000 72.65 37.04 1.33
C ARG A 1000 71.25 37.54 1.12
N ASP A 1001 70.67 38.04 2.20
CA ASP A 1001 69.26 38.37 2.25
C ASP A 1001 68.99 39.81 1.83
N ILE A 1002 67.79 40.03 1.30
CA ILE A 1002 67.27 41.35 0.97
C ILE A 1002 65.95 41.55 1.71
N ILE A 1003 65.96 42.43 2.71
CA ILE A 1003 64.82 42.64 3.60
C ILE A 1003 64.32 44.08 3.54
N TRP A 1004 63.02 44.25 3.33
CA TRP A 1004 62.32 45.53 3.32
C TRP A 1004 61.23 45.57 4.41
N GLY A 1005 61.43 46.38 5.45
CA GLY A 1005 60.41 46.75 6.44
C GLY A 1005 59.52 47.86 5.90
N GLY A 1006 58.67 47.53 4.94
CA GLY A 1006 57.89 48.52 4.20
C GLY A 1006 57.61 48.15 2.74
N LEU A 1007 56.73 48.93 2.09
CA LEU A 1007 56.43 48.77 0.66
C LEU A 1007 57.64 49.14 -0.23
N LEU A 1008 57.79 48.40 -1.33
CA LEU A 1008 58.81 48.71 -2.35
C LEU A 1008 58.64 50.13 -2.94
N PRO A 1009 59.72 50.96 -3.03
CA PRO A 1009 59.66 52.35 -3.50
C PRO A 1009 59.21 52.57 -4.96
N GLN A 1010 59.03 51.49 -5.72
CA GLN A 1010 58.33 51.47 -7.01
C GLN A 1010 57.59 50.13 -7.09
N PRO A 1011 56.29 50.10 -7.45
CA PRO A 1011 55.61 48.82 -7.68
C PRO A 1011 56.36 48.08 -8.80
N LEU A 1012 56.60 46.79 -8.61
CA LEU A 1012 57.03 45.89 -9.69
C LEU A 1012 56.01 46.04 -10.82
N SER A 1013 56.33 46.86 -11.84
CA SER A 1013 55.38 47.19 -12.89
C SER A 1013 54.93 45.92 -13.61
N GLY A 1014 53.73 45.41 -13.28
CA GLY A 1014 53.19 44.18 -13.84
C GLY A 1014 52.45 43.28 -12.84
N ILE A 1015 52.74 43.40 -11.54
CA ILE A 1015 52.09 42.64 -10.48
C ILE A 1015 51.15 43.60 -9.74
N ASP A 1016 49.85 43.44 -9.99
CA ASP A 1016 48.79 44.05 -9.18
C ASP A 1016 48.26 42.91 -8.28
N PRO A 1017 48.67 42.85 -7.01
CA PRO A 1017 48.25 41.79 -6.09
C PRO A 1017 46.74 41.86 -5.77
N THR A 1018 46.05 42.96 -6.13
CA THR A 1018 44.61 43.15 -5.86
C THR A 1018 43.70 42.85 -7.07
N SER A 1019 44.27 42.47 -8.21
CA SER A 1019 43.52 42.21 -9.43
C SER A 1019 42.85 40.83 -9.39
N THR A 1020 41.52 40.81 -9.35
CA THR A 1020 40.60 39.65 -9.42
C THR A 1020 40.70 38.81 -10.71
N THR A 1021 41.78 38.93 -11.49
CA THR A 1021 42.03 38.19 -12.75
C THR A 1021 43.40 37.51 -12.82
N PHE A 1022 43.93 37.08 -11.66
CA PHE A 1022 45.25 36.42 -11.50
C PHE A 1022 45.42 35.15 -12.36
N ALA A 1023 44.33 34.43 -12.64
CA ALA A 1023 44.30 33.20 -13.46
C ALA A 1023 44.84 33.36 -14.90
N GLY A 1024 44.74 34.55 -15.51
CA GLY A 1024 45.21 34.78 -16.90
C GLY A 1024 46.71 35.06 -17.04
N LYS A 1025 47.41 35.26 -15.92
CA LYS A 1025 48.83 35.62 -15.87
C LYS A 1025 49.72 34.56 -15.20
N LEU A 1026 49.15 33.46 -14.68
CA LEU A 1026 49.89 32.39 -14.00
C LEU A 1026 51.05 31.82 -14.85
N PRO A 1027 50.90 31.55 -16.16
CA PRO A 1027 52.03 31.14 -17.00
C PRO A 1027 53.05 32.26 -17.25
N GLN A 1028 52.66 33.54 -17.12
CA GLN A 1028 53.57 34.69 -17.20
C GLN A 1028 54.28 34.95 -15.87
N ILE A 1029 53.69 34.53 -14.74
CA ILE A 1029 54.28 34.58 -13.41
C ILE A 1029 55.25 33.41 -13.28
N VAL A 1030 54.85 32.18 -13.60
CA VAL A 1030 55.75 31.01 -13.69
C VAL A 1030 56.84 31.22 -14.77
N ALA A 1031 56.54 31.78 -15.95
CA ALA A 1031 57.57 32.16 -16.91
C ALA A 1031 58.36 33.42 -16.52
N ALA A 1032 57.84 34.26 -15.61
CA ALA A 1032 58.62 35.30 -14.97
C ALA A 1032 59.54 34.70 -13.91
N PHE A 1033 59.13 33.70 -13.14
CA PHE A 1033 59.93 32.98 -12.14
C PHE A 1033 61.07 32.19 -12.80
N ASN A 1034 60.79 31.45 -13.89
CA ASN A 1034 61.75 30.58 -14.58
C ASN A 1034 62.81 31.32 -15.44
N GLY A 1035 62.89 32.66 -15.39
CA GLY A 1035 63.92 33.37 -16.16
C GLY A 1035 63.94 34.89 -16.09
N SER A 1036 63.01 35.54 -15.41
CA SER A 1036 63.01 37.02 -15.26
C SER A 1036 63.08 37.50 -13.82
N LEU A 1037 62.54 36.77 -12.84
CA LEU A 1037 62.68 37.03 -11.42
C LEU A 1037 63.98 36.39 -10.94
N GLN A 1038 64.28 35.12 -11.25
CA GLN A 1038 65.65 34.61 -11.09
C GLN A 1038 66.69 35.49 -11.79
N ALA A 1039 66.39 36.12 -12.94
CA ALA A 1039 67.34 37.04 -13.58
C ALA A 1039 67.31 38.49 -13.02
N ARG A 1040 66.28 38.90 -12.27
CA ARG A 1040 66.15 40.24 -11.65
C ARG A 1040 66.52 40.23 -10.16
N VAL A 1041 66.16 39.17 -9.45
CA VAL A 1041 66.66 38.73 -8.15
C VAL A 1041 68.10 38.27 -8.29
N ALA A 1042 68.54 37.45 -9.25
CA ALA A 1042 70.00 37.29 -9.48
C ALA A 1042 70.67 38.57 -10.02
N ALA A 1043 69.94 39.52 -10.64
CA ALA A 1043 70.53 40.83 -10.88
C ALA A 1043 70.69 41.66 -9.57
N TRP A 1044 69.87 41.41 -8.56
CA TRP A 1044 69.96 42.01 -7.22
C TRP A 1044 70.96 41.28 -6.31
N VAL A 1045 70.80 39.97 -6.14
CA VAL A 1045 71.56 39.00 -5.33
C VAL A 1045 72.92 38.63 -5.93
N HIS A 1046 73.07 38.61 -7.26
CA HIS A 1046 74.27 38.09 -7.92
C HIS A 1046 75.11 39.13 -8.70
N ASP A 1047 74.53 40.24 -9.18
CA ASP A 1047 75.24 41.27 -9.96
C ASP A 1047 75.58 42.56 -9.17
N GLY A 1048 75.26 42.63 -7.87
CA GLY A 1048 75.57 43.81 -7.06
C GLY A 1048 74.98 45.09 -7.65
N VAL A 1049 73.74 45.01 -8.15
CA VAL A 1049 73.04 46.18 -8.67
C VAL A 1049 72.86 47.17 -7.55
N LYS A 1050 73.53 48.29 -7.74
CA LYS A 1050 73.58 49.40 -6.80
C LYS A 1050 72.19 50.02 -6.62
N PRO A 1051 71.76 50.41 -5.39
CA PRO A 1051 70.59 51.25 -5.21
C PRO A 1051 70.72 52.52 -6.07
N PRO A 1052 69.60 53.15 -6.47
CA PRO A 1052 69.57 54.25 -7.44
C PRO A 1052 70.44 55.49 -7.14
N ASP A 1053 71.09 55.58 -5.97
CA ASP A 1053 71.92 56.71 -5.54
C ASP A 1053 73.35 56.33 -5.07
N TRP A 1054 73.87 55.15 -5.42
CA TRP A 1054 75.23 54.76 -5.01
C TRP A 1054 76.32 55.43 -5.88
N ASP A 1055 76.95 56.50 -5.38
CA ASP A 1055 78.15 57.06 -6.03
C ASP A 1055 79.35 56.11 -5.82
N SER A 1056 79.99 55.74 -6.94
CA SER A 1056 81.24 55.00 -7.05
C SER A 1056 82.43 55.51 -6.20
N ALA A 1057 82.33 56.70 -5.59
CA ALA A 1057 83.33 57.24 -4.67
C ALA A 1057 83.33 56.59 -3.28
N GLU A 1058 82.25 55.96 -2.82
CA GLU A 1058 82.16 55.45 -1.43
C GLU A 1058 82.69 54.01 -1.26
N ALA A 1059 82.66 53.20 -2.32
CA ALA A 1059 83.12 51.79 -2.32
C ALA A 1059 84.65 51.59 -2.47
N SER A 1060 85.45 52.66 -2.58
CA SER A 1060 86.89 52.54 -2.85
C SER A 1060 87.76 53.21 -1.79
N ASN A 1061 87.77 52.66 -0.56
CA ASN A 1061 88.89 52.89 0.38
C ASN A 1061 88.91 51.86 1.51
N ALA A 1062 89.47 50.68 1.23
CA ALA A 1062 90.03 49.80 2.26
C ALA A 1062 91.51 49.57 1.93
N THR A 1063 92.38 50.53 2.27
CA THR A 1063 93.76 50.16 2.65
C THR A 1063 94.29 51.12 3.72
N GLY A 1064 94.42 50.58 4.93
CA GLY A 1064 95.54 50.91 5.80
C GLY A 1064 95.21 51.79 6.99
N PHE A 1065 94.37 51.32 7.91
CA PHE A 1065 94.60 51.58 9.33
C PHE A 1065 94.14 50.37 10.16
N ALA A 1066 95.08 49.78 10.89
CA ALA A 1066 94.76 48.76 11.88
C ALA A 1066 94.29 49.43 13.17
N VAL A 1067 93.00 49.27 13.46
CA VAL A 1067 92.41 49.40 14.80
C VAL A 1067 91.43 48.23 14.94
N PRO A 1068 91.54 47.37 15.96
CA PRO A 1068 90.56 46.30 16.16
C PRO A 1068 89.43 46.82 17.05
N GLU A 1069 88.24 46.99 16.46
CA GLU A 1069 86.90 46.82 17.05
C GLU A 1069 85.89 47.42 16.08
N ILE A 1070 85.03 46.55 15.54
CA ILE A 1070 83.63 46.79 15.13
C ILE A 1070 83.25 48.28 15.20
N MET A 1071 83.41 49.02 14.10
CA MET A 1071 82.86 50.38 14.00
C MET A 1071 82.21 50.56 12.62
N PRO A 1072 80.89 50.82 12.57
CA PRO A 1072 80.18 51.04 11.33
C PRO A 1072 80.68 52.25 10.54
N ARG A 1073 80.60 52.20 9.20
CA ARG A 1073 80.92 53.32 8.32
C ARG A 1073 79.65 54.06 7.90
N GLY A 1074 79.41 55.24 8.49
CA GLY A 1074 78.32 56.13 8.06
C GLY A 1074 78.57 56.68 6.65
N MET A 1075 77.58 56.56 5.77
CA MET A 1075 77.58 57.13 4.41
C MET A 1075 76.98 58.54 4.38
N ASN A 1076 77.48 59.41 3.49
CA ASN A 1076 76.89 60.73 3.26
C ASN A 1076 75.98 60.64 2.01
N GLY A 1077 74.75 60.16 2.20
CA GLY A 1077 73.73 60.07 1.16
C GLY A 1077 72.35 60.41 1.72
N LEU A 1078 71.41 60.81 0.88
CA LEU A 1078 70.00 60.83 1.26
C LEU A 1078 69.54 59.37 1.37
N SER A 1079 68.89 59.00 2.47
CA SER A 1079 68.18 57.72 2.56
C SER A 1079 67.12 57.62 1.48
N LEU A 1080 66.81 56.39 1.10
CA LEU A 1080 65.66 56.11 0.24
C LEU A 1080 64.40 56.70 0.89
N GLU A 1081 63.58 57.44 0.15
CA GLU A 1081 62.27 57.86 0.65
C GLU A 1081 61.41 56.60 0.81
N GLY A 1082 61.16 56.20 2.07
CA GLY A 1082 60.25 55.10 2.39
C GLY A 1082 58.77 55.50 2.23
N THR A 1083 57.89 54.55 2.51
CA THR A 1083 56.45 54.78 2.58
C THR A 1083 56.03 55.33 3.94
N PRO A 1084 55.41 56.52 4.05
CA PRO A 1084 55.00 57.03 5.36
C PRO A 1084 53.97 56.11 6.02
N LEU A 1085 54.13 55.83 7.32
CA LEU A 1085 53.24 55.01 8.14
C LEU A 1085 53.33 53.49 7.84
N ASP A 1086 54.51 53.01 7.45
CA ASP A 1086 54.82 51.57 7.35
C ASP A 1086 54.90 50.89 8.71
N GLY A 1087 55.15 51.63 9.79
CA GLY A 1087 55.15 51.16 11.17
C GLY A 1087 56.56 50.86 11.70
N ASN A 1088 56.63 50.35 12.93
CA ASN A 1088 57.92 50.22 13.63
C ASN A 1088 58.39 48.77 13.60
N ASP A 1089 59.38 48.48 12.77
CA ASP A 1089 59.81 47.11 12.50
C ASP A 1089 61.04 46.71 13.31
N THR A 1090 61.19 45.41 13.54
CA THR A 1090 62.38 44.80 14.12
C THR A 1090 62.95 43.79 13.15
N ILE A 1091 64.08 44.12 12.52
CA ILE A 1091 64.72 43.30 11.50
C ILE A 1091 66.10 42.85 12.02
N ASP A 1092 66.35 41.54 11.97
CA ASP A 1092 67.66 40.91 12.18
C ASP A 1092 68.02 40.17 10.89
N ALA A 1093 69.01 40.67 10.15
CA ALA A 1093 69.34 40.12 8.83
C ALA A 1093 70.01 38.75 8.97
N GLY A 1094 71.00 38.62 9.85
CA GLY A 1094 71.52 37.31 10.26
C GLY A 1094 73.01 37.15 9.98
N ASP A 1095 73.41 36.06 9.35
CA ASP A 1095 74.79 35.82 8.93
C ASP A 1095 74.91 35.97 7.40
N ASP A 1096 76.10 36.40 6.95
CA ASP A 1096 76.51 36.73 5.57
C ASP A 1096 76.18 38.18 5.13
N ASP A 1097 76.44 38.53 3.85
CA ASP A 1097 76.42 39.93 3.38
C ASP A 1097 74.99 40.37 3.01
N ASP A 1098 74.29 41.04 3.92
CA ASP A 1098 72.85 41.35 3.78
C ASP A 1098 72.53 42.79 3.35
N HIS A 1099 71.34 42.97 2.76
CA HIS A 1099 70.76 44.28 2.43
C HIS A 1099 69.44 44.52 3.16
N VAL A 1100 69.42 45.47 4.10
CA VAL A 1100 68.26 45.81 4.93
C VAL A 1100 67.78 47.23 4.69
N PHE A 1101 66.47 47.40 4.53
CA PHE A 1101 65.80 48.69 4.33
C PHE A 1101 64.68 48.87 5.36
N GLY A 1102 64.75 49.93 6.16
CA GLY A 1102 63.89 50.14 7.33
C GLY A 1102 62.55 50.85 7.12
N GLY A 1103 62.39 51.64 6.05
CA GLY A 1103 61.11 52.33 5.81
C GLY A 1103 61.05 53.81 6.25
N SER A 1104 59.91 54.28 6.77
CA SER A 1104 59.68 55.70 7.13
C SER A 1104 59.46 56.00 8.63
N ASP A 1105 59.43 54.99 9.48
CA ASP A 1105 58.97 55.13 10.87
C ASP A 1105 60.09 54.95 11.92
N GLN A 1106 60.01 54.02 12.88
CA GLN A 1106 61.02 53.90 13.94
C GLN A 1106 61.45 52.46 14.13
N ASP A 1107 62.54 52.10 13.45
CA ASP A 1107 62.87 50.70 13.27
C ASP A 1107 64.07 50.28 14.10
N ILE A 1108 64.15 48.98 14.38
CA ILE A 1108 65.29 48.32 15.02
C ILE A 1108 65.91 47.41 13.98
N LEU A 1109 67.01 47.85 13.38
CA LEU A 1109 67.68 47.13 12.30
C LEU A 1109 69.00 46.56 12.77
N ARG A 1110 69.19 45.25 12.58
CA ARG A 1110 70.43 44.53 12.89
C ARG A 1110 70.93 43.83 11.65
N GLY A 1111 72.20 44.02 11.31
CA GLY A 1111 72.84 43.32 10.20
C GLY A 1111 73.29 41.92 10.60
N GLY A 1112 73.93 41.79 11.76
CA GLY A 1112 74.39 40.51 12.28
C GLY A 1112 75.86 40.26 11.95
N SER A 1113 76.22 39.18 11.24
CA SER A 1113 77.62 38.87 10.92
C SER A 1113 77.87 38.87 9.42
N GLY A 1114 78.71 39.78 8.92
CA GLY A 1114 78.81 39.98 7.48
C GLY A 1114 79.24 41.40 7.14
N ASN A 1115 79.26 41.76 5.86
CA ASN A 1115 79.48 43.13 5.42
C ASN A 1115 78.14 43.72 4.96
N ASP A 1116 77.35 44.17 5.93
CA ASP A 1116 75.94 44.46 5.70
C ASP A 1116 75.73 45.87 5.15
N PHE A 1117 74.72 46.03 4.30
CA PHE A 1117 74.18 47.33 3.91
C PHE A 1117 72.85 47.55 4.61
N ILE A 1118 72.77 48.58 5.46
CA ILE A 1118 71.54 48.91 6.18
C ILE A 1118 71.17 50.36 5.91
N ASP A 1119 69.98 50.59 5.35
CA ASP A 1119 69.39 51.92 5.15
C ASP A 1119 68.14 52.05 6.02
N GLY A 1120 68.23 52.85 7.10
CA GLY A 1120 67.11 53.10 8.00
C GLY A 1120 65.94 53.86 7.37
N GLY A 1121 66.14 54.53 6.23
CA GLY A 1121 65.05 55.24 5.55
C GLY A 1121 64.72 56.61 6.15
N ALA A 1122 63.46 57.03 6.20
CA ALA A 1122 63.05 58.23 6.93
C ALA A 1122 62.67 57.80 8.35
N GLY A 1123 63.06 58.46 9.45
CA GLY A 1123 62.76 57.87 10.76
C GLY A 1123 63.78 58.12 11.85
N ASN A 1124 63.45 57.71 13.08
CA ASN A 1124 64.42 57.67 14.20
C ASN A 1124 64.79 56.21 14.49
N ASP A 1125 65.73 55.70 13.70
CA ASP A 1125 66.00 54.27 13.65
C ASP A 1125 67.13 53.89 14.62
N PHE A 1126 67.03 52.71 15.20
CA PHE A 1126 68.12 52.06 15.91
C PHE A 1126 68.81 51.06 14.98
N ILE A 1127 69.96 51.44 14.44
CA ILE A 1127 70.73 50.60 13.52
C ILE A 1127 71.97 50.03 14.21
N ARG A 1128 72.17 48.73 14.07
CA ARG A 1128 73.38 48.02 14.51
C ARG A 1128 73.84 47.07 13.41
N GLY A 1129 74.94 47.38 12.71
CA GLY A 1129 75.55 46.47 11.72
C GLY A 1129 75.91 45.13 12.34
N GLY A 1130 77.05 45.02 13.01
CA GLY A 1130 77.34 43.84 13.83
C GLY A 1130 78.80 43.45 13.72
N SER A 1131 79.13 42.24 13.28
CA SER A 1131 80.53 41.87 13.04
C SER A 1131 80.86 41.81 11.56
N GLY A 1132 81.69 42.75 11.10
CA GLY A 1132 82.25 42.81 9.75
C GLY A 1132 82.38 44.27 9.30
N ASP A 1133 82.48 44.52 8.00
CA ASP A 1133 82.62 45.87 7.43
C ASP A 1133 81.26 46.43 6.97
N ASP A 1134 80.45 46.89 7.93
CA ASP A 1134 79.07 47.34 7.67
C ASP A 1134 78.99 48.78 7.11
N ALA A 1135 78.10 48.95 6.13
CA ALA A 1135 77.72 50.23 5.53
C ALA A 1135 76.33 50.65 6.02
N LEU A 1136 76.27 51.70 6.85
CA LEU A 1136 75.02 52.19 7.42
C LEU A 1136 74.63 53.55 6.83
N ARG A 1137 73.35 53.69 6.50
CA ARG A 1137 72.67 54.93 6.15
C ARG A 1137 71.46 55.07 7.09
N GLY A 1138 71.23 56.24 7.67
CA GLY A 1138 70.21 56.43 8.71
C GLY A 1138 69.24 57.58 8.41
N GLY A 1139 68.07 57.55 9.08
CA GLY A 1139 66.96 58.45 8.81
C GLY A 1139 67.00 59.85 9.42
N GLY A 1140 66.14 60.70 8.85
CA GLY A 1140 66.11 62.14 9.09
C GLY A 1140 65.68 62.55 10.51
N ASP A 1141 66.34 63.58 11.02
CA ASP A 1141 66.08 64.33 12.26
C ASP A 1141 66.68 63.83 13.60
N ARG A 1142 67.81 63.10 13.58
CA ARG A 1142 69.05 63.28 14.43
C ARG A 1142 69.74 61.93 14.68
N LEU A 1143 70.92 61.77 14.07
CA LEU A 1143 72.00 60.89 14.55
C LEU A 1143 72.45 61.25 15.97
#